data_AF-A0A6P6HSI5-F1
#
_entry.id   AF-A0A6P6HSI5-F1
#
_cell.length_a   1.000
_cell.length_b   1.000
_cell.length_c   1.000
_cell.angle_alpha   90.00
_cell.angle_beta   90.00
_cell.angle_gamma   90.00
#
_symmetry.space_group_name_H-M   'P 1'
#
loop_
_entity.id
_entity.type
_entity.pdbx_description
1 polymer ?
#
loop_
_entity_poly.entity_id
_entity_poly.type
_entity_poly.pdbx_seq_one_letter_code
_entity_poly.pdbx_strand_id
1 'polypeptide(L)'
;MITRIEGLETLINLTRLNLSYNHINDLSGLIPLHGIKHKLRYIDLHSNCIDSIHHLLQCMVGLHFLTNLILETNGEDNPVCRVPGYRAILLQTLPQLRILDCKNIFGEPVNLSKINSSRLQCLEGLLDNLFSSDSPLNISEDEVCMPVVTPPIDEIVPLDQFASPTDTGLTSFISVCPSSEPEKVNHENNFNNETSDSLISNVPEKDLRPKRDTDMTSESEYGNRKECNRRIPRRSKIPYYSKTIQTIKHHNKNNPFMSCNRKMKQPFFKDLYVRSSLANCNTLEESEEQKKELIKVDNSSSEDTTYRTLLQQLDQEREKRWKAEQAERKLRNYIDELHKHAKEKKGFHTLAMLTTDRLKEIIYKERNSKAQLEVMVHKLQNEVKNLSIELIKARDQQEYHIRHLRTLEKALEKMERQKGQQQAAQIRLIQEMELKAAAADREINLLRTSLHQEKEQVQQLHEVLTLKEQEHRKELETREFLSDAEFQEALAKEVAKEERKHEQDIKEYQEKIDTLNQQYMDLENEFRIALTVEARRFKDVKDGFENVATELAKSKHALVWAQRKENESSSLIKDLTCMVKEQKTKLAEVSKLKQETAANLQNQINTLEILIEDDKQKSIQIELLKHEKVQLISELAAKESLIYGLRTERKVWGHELAQQGSSLALNRGKLEAQNESLCRENESLRKANERDNDALRIKCKIIEDQTETIGKLKVCVQEKEEQIKVLQEKIIEIQKCTQEQLDEKSLQLDDVIEKLERHNERKEKLKQQLKIKELELEEIRKAYSTLNQKWHDKGELLSHLEMQVKEVKEKFEDKEKKLKAERDKSIELQKDAVEKLHSMDDAFKKQVDAIVEAHQAEIIQLASEKQKYIDSANFKVHLVEEEMRELLQETCKNKKAMEEKIKQLAFALTEIQREM
;
A
#
# COMPACT_ATOMS: atom_id res chain seq x y z
N MET A 1 -2.36 4.63 -24.43
CA MET A 1 -2.13 5.52 -23.27
C MET A 1 -3.34 6.43 -23.15
N ILE A 2 -3.69 6.85 -21.93
CA ILE A 2 -4.90 7.64 -21.66
C ILE A 2 -4.59 9.12 -21.89
N THR A 3 -5.52 9.84 -22.53
CA THR A 3 -5.42 11.29 -22.81
C THR A 3 -6.49 12.13 -22.10
N ARG A 4 -7.61 11.50 -21.73
CA ARG A 4 -8.76 12.12 -21.07
C ARG A 4 -9.30 11.21 -19.97
N ILE A 5 -9.76 11.78 -18.87
CA ILE A 5 -10.47 11.05 -17.80
C ILE A 5 -11.97 11.03 -18.12
N GLU A 6 -12.59 9.84 -18.09
CA GLU A 6 -14.04 9.63 -18.28
C GLU A 6 -14.52 8.43 -17.42
N GLY A 7 -15.85 8.27 -17.25
CA GLY A 7 -16.47 7.04 -16.75
C GLY A 7 -16.38 6.74 -15.25
N LEU A 8 -15.87 7.66 -14.42
CA LEU A 8 -15.67 7.42 -12.99
C LEU A 8 -16.94 7.60 -12.11
N GLU A 9 -18.04 8.11 -12.68
CA GLU A 9 -19.28 8.52 -12.00
C GLU A 9 -19.88 7.49 -11.04
N THR A 10 -19.81 6.20 -11.36
CA THR A 10 -20.39 5.13 -10.54
C THR A 10 -19.54 4.77 -9.32
N LEU A 11 -18.30 5.26 -9.23
CA LEU A 11 -17.29 4.83 -8.26
C LEU A 11 -17.37 5.62 -6.94
N ILE A 12 -18.53 5.61 -6.30
CA ILE A 12 -18.85 6.36 -5.06
C ILE A 12 -17.84 6.10 -3.92
N ASN A 13 -17.42 4.84 -3.76
CA ASN A 13 -16.46 4.43 -2.72
C ASN A 13 -14.97 4.51 -3.15
N LEU A 14 -14.64 5.13 -4.29
CA LEU A 14 -13.26 5.29 -4.74
C LEU A 14 -12.49 6.21 -3.78
N THR A 15 -11.52 5.67 -3.04
CA THR A 15 -10.70 6.43 -2.07
C THR A 15 -9.31 6.79 -2.58
N ARG A 16 -8.79 6.04 -3.56
CA ARG A 16 -7.46 6.23 -4.14
C ARG A 16 -7.51 5.98 -5.65
N LEU A 17 -7.01 6.94 -6.42
CA LEU A 17 -6.88 6.91 -7.87
C LEU A 17 -5.41 7.14 -8.25
N ASN A 18 -4.88 6.34 -9.17
CA ASN A 18 -3.56 6.57 -9.77
C ASN A 18 -3.69 6.49 -11.29
N LEU A 19 -3.23 7.55 -11.95
CA LEU A 19 -3.28 7.78 -13.39
C LEU A 19 -1.91 8.30 -13.91
N SER A 20 -0.83 8.09 -13.16
CA SER A 20 0.53 8.44 -13.57
C SER A 20 0.99 7.69 -14.84
N TYR A 21 2.08 8.14 -15.46
CA TYR A 21 2.68 7.57 -16.68
C TYR A 21 1.69 7.48 -17.87
N ASN A 22 0.97 8.57 -18.13
CA ASN A 22 0.00 8.68 -19.22
C ASN A 22 0.20 9.98 -20.02
N HIS A 23 -0.74 10.32 -20.91
CA HIS A 23 -0.71 11.56 -21.69
C HIS A 23 -1.95 12.41 -21.43
N ILE A 24 -2.44 12.38 -20.18
CA ILE A 24 -3.64 13.10 -19.78
C ILE A 24 -3.36 14.60 -19.83
N ASN A 25 -4.14 15.31 -20.64
CA ASN A 25 -4.25 16.76 -20.60
C ASN A 25 -5.64 17.21 -20.12
N ASP A 26 -6.69 16.40 -20.35
CA ASP A 26 -8.04 16.70 -19.89
C ASP A 26 -8.48 15.88 -18.65
N LEU A 27 -8.65 16.59 -17.53
CA LEU A 27 -9.09 16.10 -16.24
C LEU A 27 -10.62 16.16 -16.02
N SER A 28 -11.42 16.55 -17.03
CA SER A 28 -12.84 16.89 -16.85
C SER A 28 -13.70 15.76 -16.27
N GLY A 29 -13.38 14.48 -16.51
CA GLY A 29 -14.05 13.34 -15.87
C GLY A 29 -13.83 13.18 -14.35
N LEU A 30 -13.10 14.10 -13.69
CA LEU A 30 -13.07 14.23 -12.24
C LEU A 30 -14.13 15.21 -11.70
N ILE A 31 -14.75 16.03 -12.55
CA ILE A 31 -15.84 16.94 -12.16
C ILE A 31 -17.08 16.17 -11.67
N PRO A 32 -17.50 15.03 -12.28
CA PRO A 32 -18.64 14.27 -11.77
C PRO A 32 -18.42 13.61 -10.40
N LEU A 33 -17.17 13.54 -9.91
CA LEU A 33 -16.84 13.06 -8.56
C LEU A 33 -16.95 14.18 -7.49
N HIS A 34 -17.46 15.36 -7.83
CA HIS A 34 -17.56 16.48 -6.90
C HIS A 34 -18.62 16.26 -5.81
N GLY A 35 -18.40 16.91 -4.67
CA GLY A 35 -19.29 16.86 -3.50
C GLY A 35 -18.97 15.75 -2.50
N ILE A 36 -19.80 15.65 -1.47
CA ILE A 36 -19.58 14.75 -0.31
C ILE A 36 -19.94 13.28 -0.54
N LYS A 37 -20.43 12.91 -1.73
CA LYS A 37 -20.80 11.52 -2.05
C LYS A 37 -19.57 10.64 -2.34
N HIS A 38 -18.56 11.20 -3.01
CA HIS A 38 -17.40 10.45 -3.50
C HIS A 38 -16.23 10.58 -2.52
N LYS A 39 -15.73 9.44 -2.03
CA LYS A 39 -14.76 9.41 -0.91
C LYS A 39 -13.30 9.55 -1.35
N LEU A 40 -13.01 10.25 -2.45
CA LEU A 40 -11.68 10.28 -3.08
C LEU A 40 -10.69 11.12 -2.28
N ARG A 41 -9.68 10.45 -1.69
CA ARG A 41 -8.67 11.07 -0.80
C ARG A 41 -7.28 11.22 -1.42
N TYR A 42 -6.94 10.37 -2.39
CA TYR A 42 -5.62 10.34 -3.02
C TYR A 42 -5.76 10.31 -4.54
N ILE A 43 -5.12 11.26 -5.22
CA ILE A 43 -4.95 11.29 -6.67
C ILE A 43 -3.45 11.37 -6.98
N ASP A 44 -3.03 10.59 -7.97
CA ASP A 44 -1.65 10.56 -8.45
C ASP A 44 -1.65 10.62 -9.97
N LEU A 45 -0.96 11.64 -10.49
CA LEU A 45 -1.02 12.15 -11.86
C LEU A 45 0.39 12.52 -12.38
N HIS A 46 1.48 12.19 -11.69
CA HIS A 46 2.84 12.46 -12.20
C HIS A 46 3.07 11.83 -13.58
N SER A 47 3.99 12.40 -14.37
CA SER A 47 4.28 11.93 -15.73
C SER A 47 3.04 11.94 -16.63
N ASN A 48 2.40 13.11 -16.75
CA ASN A 48 1.28 13.41 -17.64
C ASN A 48 1.49 14.76 -18.36
N CYS A 49 0.51 15.18 -19.15
CA CYS A 49 0.59 16.35 -20.03
C CYS A 49 -0.28 17.53 -19.53
N ILE A 50 -0.46 17.68 -18.21
CA ILE A 50 -1.27 18.76 -17.62
C ILE A 50 -0.48 20.07 -17.67
N ASP A 51 -0.96 21.04 -18.45
CA ASP A 51 -0.33 22.35 -18.68
C ASP A 51 -1.08 23.51 -17.99
N SER A 52 -2.41 23.47 -18.02
CA SER A 52 -3.27 24.53 -17.48
C SER A 52 -3.55 24.35 -15.98
N ILE A 53 -2.98 25.25 -15.16
CA ILE A 53 -3.29 25.31 -13.73
C ILE A 53 -4.77 25.60 -13.46
N HIS A 54 -5.42 26.40 -14.32
CA HIS A 54 -6.86 26.67 -14.18
C HIS A 54 -7.72 25.43 -14.42
N HIS A 55 -7.34 24.58 -15.38
CA HIS A 55 -8.05 23.32 -15.67
C HIS A 55 -7.90 22.33 -14.52
N LEU A 56 -6.68 22.18 -13.99
CA LEU A 56 -6.40 21.39 -12.80
C LEU A 56 -7.27 21.84 -11.61
N LEU A 57 -7.31 23.15 -11.32
CA LEU A 57 -8.12 23.68 -10.22
C LEU A 57 -9.62 23.46 -10.42
N GLN A 58 -10.15 23.72 -11.61
CA GLN A 58 -11.55 23.49 -11.94
C GLN A 58 -11.96 22.03 -11.72
N CYS A 59 -11.07 21.08 -12.06
CA CYS A 59 -11.34 19.66 -11.88
C CYS A 59 -11.13 19.19 -10.43
N MET A 60 -10.21 19.78 -9.65
CA MET A 60 -9.93 19.38 -8.27
C MET A 60 -10.85 20.00 -7.21
N VAL A 61 -11.35 21.23 -7.39
CA VAL A 61 -11.88 22.04 -6.28
C VAL A 61 -13.06 21.40 -5.55
N GLY A 62 -13.96 20.71 -6.26
CA GLY A 62 -15.11 20.02 -5.68
C GLY A 62 -14.82 18.64 -5.09
N LEU A 63 -13.57 18.15 -5.11
CA LEU A 63 -13.17 16.90 -4.47
C LEU A 63 -12.94 17.11 -2.97
N HIS A 64 -14.03 17.08 -2.19
CA HIS A 64 -14.04 17.54 -0.79
C HIS A 64 -13.12 16.73 0.15
N PHE A 65 -12.87 15.46 -0.16
CA PHE A 65 -12.06 14.57 0.68
C PHE A 65 -10.58 14.45 0.23
N LEU A 66 -10.17 15.14 -0.84
CA LEU A 66 -8.83 15.03 -1.45
C LEU A 66 -7.73 15.57 -0.53
N THR A 67 -7.06 14.69 0.22
CA THR A 67 -5.94 15.05 1.10
C THR A 67 -4.58 14.93 0.43
N ASN A 68 -4.45 14.13 -0.64
CA ASN A 68 -3.18 13.83 -1.29
C ASN A 68 -3.27 14.01 -2.81
N LEU A 69 -2.38 14.82 -3.38
CA LEU A 69 -2.24 15.05 -4.83
C LEU A 69 -0.76 14.94 -5.20
N ILE A 70 -0.46 14.27 -6.32
CA ILE A 70 0.92 14.09 -6.81
C ILE A 70 0.94 14.37 -8.31
N LEU A 71 1.76 15.33 -8.74
CA LEU A 71 1.92 15.80 -10.12
C LEU A 71 3.40 15.90 -10.53
N GLU A 72 4.32 15.94 -9.56
CA GLU A 72 5.78 15.80 -9.71
C GLU A 72 6.29 14.67 -8.80
N THR A 73 7.07 13.73 -9.34
CA THR A 73 7.94 12.84 -8.52
C THR A 73 9.27 12.59 -9.21
N ASN A 74 10.37 12.51 -8.44
CA ASN A 74 11.68 12.02 -8.88
C ASN A 74 12.30 12.64 -10.15
N GLY A 75 11.83 13.83 -10.58
CA GLY A 75 12.27 14.51 -11.81
C GLY A 75 11.34 14.32 -13.02
N GLU A 76 10.26 13.55 -12.88
CA GLU A 76 9.17 13.49 -13.85
C GLU A 76 8.01 14.39 -13.39
N ASP A 77 7.79 15.49 -14.13
CA ASP A 77 6.85 16.55 -13.78
C ASP A 77 5.79 16.77 -14.88
N ASN A 78 4.61 17.21 -14.47
CA ASN A 78 3.65 17.79 -15.40
C ASN A 78 4.08 19.22 -15.77
N PRO A 79 3.84 19.71 -17.01
CA PRO A 79 4.17 21.08 -17.41
C PRO A 79 3.65 22.16 -16.45
N VAL A 80 2.49 21.94 -15.82
CA VAL A 80 1.89 22.83 -14.81
C VAL A 80 2.78 23.04 -13.57
N CYS A 81 3.61 22.06 -13.20
CA CYS A 81 4.52 22.15 -12.04
C CYS A 81 5.61 23.22 -12.25
N ARG A 82 5.91 23.56 -13.50
CA ARG A 82 6.90 24.58 -13.90
C ARG A 82 6.37 26.01 -13.78
N VAL A 83 5.09 26.21 -13.49
CA VAL A 83 4.48 27.54 -13.32
C VAL A 83 4.97 28.17 -12.00
N PRO A 84 5.57 29.38 -12.03
CA PRO A 84 6.04 30.04 -10.81
C PRO A 84 4.94 30.19 -9.76
N GLY A 85 5.18 29.65 -8.56
CA GLY A 85 4.20 29.66 -7.46
C GLY A 85 3.12 28.57 -7.51
N TYR A 86 3.15 27.66 -8.49
CA TYR A 86 2.25 26.50 -8.66
C TYR A 86 1.82 25.84 -7.32
N ARG A 87 2.79 25.49 -6.46
CA ARG A 87 2.53 24.86 -5.16
C ARG A 87 1.70 25.74 -4.21
N ALA A 88 2.02 27.04 -4.16
CA ALA A 88 1.32 28.00 -3.32
C ALA A 88 -0.10 28.25 -3.83
N ILE A 89 -0.28 28.35 -5.16
CA ILE A 89 -1.58 28.49 -5.80
C ILE A 89 -2.47 27.28 -5.47
N LEU A 90 -1.97 26.04 -5.64
CA LEU A 90 -2.72 24.83 -5.29
C LEU A 90 -3.10 24.77 -3.81
N LEU A 91 -2.16 24.96 -2.89
CA LEU A 91 -2.44 24.90 -1.45
C LEU A 91 -3.37 26.03 -0.96
N GLN A 92 -3.39 27.18 -1.63
CA GLN A 92 -4.31 28.28 -1.34
C GLN A 92 -5.75 28.02 -1.86
N THR A 93 -5.88 27.25 -2.94
CA THR A 93 -7.18 27.02 -3.63
C THR A 93 -7.81 25.66 -3.33
N LEU A 94 -7.03 24.69 -2.85
CA LEU A 94 -7.46 23.36 -2.42
C LEU A 94 -7.16 23.17 -0.91
N PRO A 95 -7.87 23.85 0.01
CA PRO A 95 -7.58 23.79 1.44
C PRO A 95 -7.79 22.41 2.08
N GLN A 96 -8.45 21.48 1.40
CA GLN A 96 -8.54 20.06 1.80
C GLN A 96 -7.18 19.32 1.69
N LEU A 97 -6.24 19.85 0.90
CA LEU A 97 -5.01 19.19 0.50
C LEU A 97 -3.93 19.27 1.59
N ARG A 98 -3.48 18.10 2.07
CA ARG A 98 -2.48 17.96 3.14
C ARG A 98 -1.10 17.56 2.63
N ILE A 99 -1.04 16.85 1.51
CA ILE A 99 0.19 16.40 0.84
C ILE A 99 0.08 16.74 -0.64
N LEU A 100 1.09 17.45 -1.14
CA LEU A 100 1.26 17.81 -2.54
C LEU A 100 2.69 17.46 -2.96
N ASP A 101 2.87 16.73 -4.06
CA ASP A 101 4.18 16.39 -4.65
C ASP A 101 5.17 15.82 -3.62
N CYS A 102 4.71 14.77 -2.93
CA CYS A 102 5.42 14.07 -1.84
C CYS A 102 5.86 14.94 -0.65
N LYS A 103 5.38 16.19 -0.55
CA LYS A 103 5.74 17.15 0.50
C LYS A 103 4.49 17.60 1.26
N ASN A 104 4.59 17.82 2.57
CA ASN A 104 3.45 18.32 3.36
C ASN A 104 3.17 19.82 3.09
N ILE A 105 2.15 20.38 3.75
CA ILE A 105 1.82 21.81 3.65
C ILE A 105 2.97 22.76 4.08
N PHE A 106 3.90 22.28 4.90
CA PHE A 106 5.11 23.02 5.34
C PHE A 106 6.31 22.84 4.38
N GLY A 107 6.19 22.02 3.34
CA GLY A 107 7.23 21.75 2.35
C GLY A 107 8.17 20.57 2.68
N GLU A 108 8.02 19.94 3.84
CA GLU A 108 8.86 18.83 4.29
C GLU A 108 8.57 17.54 3.50
N PRO A 109 9.60 16.74 3.14
CA PRO A 109 9.42 15.52 2.37
C PRO A 109 8.73 14.43 3.21
N VAL A 110 7.49 14.09 2.84
CA VAL A 110 6.71 13.04 3.49
C VAL A 110 7.07 11.70 2.86
N ASN A 111 7.72 10.83 3.63
CA ASN A 111 8.06 9.50 3.15
C ASN A 111 6.80 8.61 3.06
N LEU A 112 6.12 8.69 1.92
CA LEU A 112 4.87 7.97 1.61
C LEU A 112 4.96 6.45 1.83
N SER A 113 6.15 5.84 1.80
CA SER A 113 6.30 4.41 2.13
C SER A 113 5.80 4.08 3.54
N LYS A 114 6.00 4.98 4.52
CA LYS A 114 5.53 4.81 5.91
C LYS A 114 4.00 4.90 6.00
N ILE A 115 3.38 5.81 5.24
CA ILE A 115 1.90 5.96 5.18
C ILE A 115 1.24 4.73 4.52
N ASN A 116 1.90 4.07 3.56
CA ASN A 116 1.40 2.83 2.99
C ASN A 116 1.46 1.63 3.98
N SER A 117 2.27 1.70 5.05
CA SER A 117 2.32 0.66 6.08
C SER A 117 1.09 0.68 7.00
N SER A 118 0.60 1.87 7.39
CA SER A 118 -0.54 2.10 8.30
C SER A 118 -1.91 1.77 7.68
N ARG A 119 -2.14 0.49 7.31
CA ARG A 119 -3.45 -0.06 6.89
C ARG A 119 -4.53 0.02 8.00
N LEU A 120 -4.11 0.36 9.23
CA LEU A 120 -4.97 0.51 10.41
C LEU A 120 -5.63 1.89 10.55
N GLN A 121 -5.26 2.90 9.75
CA GLN A 121 -6.01 4.17 9.66
C GLN A 121 -7.34 4.05 8.87
N CYS A 122 -7.80 2.81 8.67
CA CYS A 122 -9.12 2.48 8.12
C CYS A 122 -10.21 2.38 9.21
N LEU A 123 -9.84 2.40 10.50
CA LEU A 123 -10.77 2.21 11.62
C LEU A 123 -11.37 3.52 12.17
N GLU A 124 -10.79 4.67 11.84
CA GLU A 124 -11.18 5.98 12.38
C GLU A 124 -12.62 6.35 11.98
N GLY A 125 -13.06 5.93 10.79
CA GLY A 125 -14.45 6.07 10.32
C GLY A 125 -15.46 5.02 10.85
N LEU A 126 -15.09 4.20 11.84
CA LEU A 126 -16.03 3.33 12.56
C LEU A 126 -16.43 3.88 13.93
N LEU A 127 -15.65 4.78 14.53
CA LEU A 127 -15.94 5.37 15.84
C LEU A 127 -17.09 6.40 15.78
N ASP A 128 -17.21 7.14 14.66
CA ASP A 128 -18.31 8.09 14.42
C ASP A 128 -19.71 7.44 14.37
N ASN A 129 -19.80 6.09 14.26
CA ASN A 129 -21.07 5.36 14.21
C ASN A 129 -21.51 4.78 15.57
N LEU A 130 -20.77 5.04 16.66
CA LEU A 130 -21.11 4.54 18.01
C LEU A 130 -21.84 5.57 18.90
N PHE A 131 -22.18 6.74 18.36
CA PHE A 131 -22.88 7.82 19.07
C PHE A 131 -24.09 8.38 18.31
N SER A 132 -25.14 7.58 18.12
CA SER A 132 -26.56 8.02 18.18
C SER A 132 -27.56 6.89 17.88
N SER A 133 -28.77 7.05 18.43
CA SER A 133 -29.99 6.22 18.30
C SER A 133 -30.00 4.84 18.99
N ASP A 134 -31.01 4.46 19.79
CA ASP A 134 -32.04 5.28 20.48
C ASP A 134 -32.57 4.54 21.75
N SER A 135 -33.41 5.22 22.54
CA SER A 135 -33.99 4.75 23.83
C SER A 135 -35.51 4.47 23.71
N PRO A 136 -36.34 4.27 24.77
CA PRO A 136 -36.12 3.91 26.20
C PRO A 136 -37.10 2.80 26.74
N LEU A 137 -37.17 2.59 28.08
CA LEU A 137 -38.24 1.88 28.86
C LEU A 137 -38.33 0.32 28.68
N ASN A 138 -38.84 -0.50 29.62
CA ASN A 138 -39.31 -0.31 31.01
C ASN A 138 -39.27 -1.63 31.86
N ILE A 139 -39.12 -1.49 33.18
CA ILE A 139 -39.66 -2.30 34.32
C ILE A 139 -39.85 -3.84 34.16
N SER A 140 -39.12 -4.64 34.95
CA SER A 140 -39.67 -5.50 36.04
C SER A 140 -38.55 -6.09 36.93
N GLU A 141 -38.91 -6.63 38.10
CA GLU A 141 -37.98 -7.10 39.16
C GLU A 141 -37.94 -8.64 39.31
N ASP A 142 -37.06 -9.09 40.21
CA ASP A 142 -37.00 -10.37 40.95
C ASP A 142 -36.49 -11.71 40.35
N GLU A 143 -35.66 -12.35 41.20
CA GLU A 143 -35.30 -13.78 41.41
C GLU A 143 -34.84 -14.66 40.20
N VAL A 144 -33.93 -15.64 40.33
CA VAL A 144 -33.57 -16.53 41.47
C VAL A 144 -32.03 -16.69 41.62
N CYS A 145 -31.57 -17.09 42.81
CA CYS A 145 -30.14 -17.23 43.19
C CYS A 145 -29.52 -18.64 42.97
N MET A 146 -28.20 -18.75 43.19
CA MET A 146 -27.32 -19.93 43.01
C MET A 146 -27.53 -21.06 44.04
N PRO A 147 -27.04 -22.29 43.77
CA PRO A 147 -25.76 -22.76 44.38
C PRO A 147 -24.83 -23.48 43.36
N VAL A 148 -23.48 -23.49 43.42
CA VAL A 148 -22.46 -23.65 44.49
C VAL A 148 -22.19 -25.10 44.92
N VAL A 149 -20.99 -25.63 44.61
CA VAL A 149 -20.20 -26.59 45.43
C VAL A 149 -18.69 -26.40 45.16
N THR A 150 -17.87 -26.37 46.22
CA THR A 150 -16.38 -26.32 46.33
C THR A 150 -15.97 -26.93 47.71
N PRO A 151 -14.69 -27.03 48.16
CA PRO A 151 -13.37 -26.77 47.55
C PRO A 151 -12.64 -28.08 47.16
N PRO A 152 -11.70 -28.77 47.89
CA PRO A 152 -10.95 -28.49 49.14
C PRO A 152 -9.54 -27.81 48.97
N ILE A 153 -8.53 -28.19 49.79
CA ILE A 153 -7.60 -27.32 50.56
C ILE A 153 -6.25 -28.02 50.86
N ASP A 154 -5.12 -27.27 50.86
CA ASP A 154 -3.77 -27.47 51.48
C ASP A 154 -2.95 -28.78 51.18
N GLU A 155 -1.64 -28.98 51.49
CA GLU A 155 -0.78 -28.44 52.59
C GLU A 155 0.78 -28.55 52.38
N ILE A 156 1.49 -27.40 52.35
CA ILE A 156 2.80 -27.02 52.99
C ILE A 156 4.17 -27.76 52.63
N VAL A 157 5.28 -27.19 53.15
CA VAL A 157 6.70 -27.62 53.42
C VAL A 157 7.83 -27.41 52.35
N PRO A 158 9.11 -27.09 52.76
CA PRO A 158 9.88 -25.99 52.14
C PRO A 158 11.44 -26.21 52.04
N LEU A 159 12.22 -25.11 52.12
CA LEU A 159 13.55 -24.94 52.80
C LEU A 159 14.83 -24.71 51.95
N ASP A 160 15.44 -23.52 52.08
CA ASP A 160 16.91 -23.17 52.10
C ASP A 160 17.89 -23.56 50.94
N GLN A 161 19.07 -22.95 50.70
CA GLN A 161 19.77 -21.74 51.23
C GLN A 161 20.95 -21.27 50.32
N PHE A 162 21.39 -20.01 50.49
CA PHE A 162 22.75 -19.44 50.21
C PHE A 162 23.28 -19.49 48.74
N ALA A 163 24.34 -18.75 48.33
CA ALA A 163 25.32 -17.90 49.04
C ALA A 163 25.69 -16.62 48.26
N SER A 164 26.49 -15.73 48.88
CA SER A 164 27.08 -14.50 48.30
C SER A 164 28.46 -14.73 47.66
N PRO A 165 29.15 -13.67 47.19
CA PRO A 165 30.31 -13.23 47.99
C PRO A 165 30.52 -11.70 48.14
N THR A 166 31.57 -11.38 48.92
CA THR A 166 32.01 -10.16 49.63
C THR A 166 33.25 -9.50 48.97
N ASP A 167 33.86 -8.34 49.32
CA ASP A 167 33.56 -7.16 50.19
C ASP A 167 34.60 -6.01 49.88
N THR A 168 34.64 -4.96 50.73
CA THR A 168 35.66 -3.92 51.00
C THR A 168 35.62 -2.60 50.21
N GLY A 169 35.68 -1.44 50.92
CA GLY A 169 35.64 -0.11 50.28
C GLY A 169 35.83 1.18 51.12
N LEU A 170 35.41 1.23 52.39
CA LEU A 170 35.59 2.35 53.37
C LEU A 170 35.01 3.77 53.06
N THR A 171 34.40 4.38 54.10
CA THR A 171 34.23 5.85 54.35
C THR A 171 33.41 6.71 53.35
N SER A 172 32.75 7.83 53.71
CA SER A 172 32.40 8.46 55.00
C SER A 172 31.30 9.53 54.76
N PHE A 173 30.40 9.73 55.74
CA PHE A 173 29.38 10.79 56.00
C PHE A 173 29.41 12.10 55.15
N ILE A 174 28.31 12.82 54.87
CA ILE A 174 27.29 13.42 55.79
C ILE A 174 25.98 13.66 54.95
N SER A 175 24.80 13.13 55.32
CA SER A 175 23.67 13.78 56.05
C SER A 175 23.25 15.19 55.52
N VAL A 176 21.99 15.62 55.39
CA VAL A 176 20.80 15.48 56.25
C VAL A 176 19.50 15.59 55.40
N CYS A 177 18.48 14.80 55.73
CA CYS A 177 17.04 15.02 55.44
C CYS A 177 16.29 15.01 56.82
N PRO A 178 14.94 15.05 56.97
CA PRO A 178 13.83 15.18 56.00
C PRO A 178 12.70 16.17 56.47
N SER A 179 11.52 16.10 55.82
CA SER A 179 10.10 16.16 56.34
C SER A 179 9.67 17.06 57.54
N SER A 180 8.39 17.32 57.85
CA SER A 180 7.10 16.72 57.41
C SER A 180 5.89 17.66 57.62
N GLU A 181 4.79 17.33 56.95
CA GLU A 181 3.34 17.37 57.34
C GLU A 181 2.96 17.28 58.85
N PRO A 182 1.66 17.44 59.27
CA PRO A 182 0.45 17.98 58.60
C PRO A 182 -0.56 18.76 59.54
N GLU A 183 -1.82 18.98 59.08
CA GLU A 183 -3.10 19.14 59.85
C GLU A 183 -3.34 20.41 60.73
N LYS A 184 -4.56 20.95 61.01
CA LYS A 184 -5.97 20.71 60.57
C LYS A 184 -6.93 21.89 60.94
N VAL A 185 -8.18 21.84 60.42
CA VAL A 185 -9.48 22.31 61.02
C VAL A 185 -9.95 23.81 60.91
N ASN A 186 -11.05 23.97 60.13
CA ASN A 186 -12.31 24.75 60.26
C ASN A 186 -12.38 26.21 60.78
N HIS A 187 -13.05 27.10 60.02
CA HIS A 187 -14.53 27.29 60.10
C HIS A 187 -15.10 28.11 58.90
N GLU A 188 -16.43 28.28 58.78
CA GLU A 188 -17.11 28.85 57.60
C GLU A 188 -17.49 30.34 57.72
N ASN A 189 -17.64 31.06 56.58
CA ASN A 189 -18.95 31.54 56.06
C ASN A 189 -18.90 32.61 54.94
N ASN A 190 -19.57 32.31 53.82
CA ASN A 190 -20.52 33.15 53.05
C ASN A 190 -20.19 34.51 52.37
N PHE A 191 -20.47 34.52 51.05
CA PHE A 191 -21.15 35.54 50.22
C PHE A 191 -20.52 36.91 49.89
N ASN A 192 -19.89 36.97 48.71
CA ASN A 192 -20.37 37.64 47.48
C ASN A 192 -21.11 39.01 47.51
N ASN A 193 -20.50 39.95 46.76
CA ASN A 193 -21.06 40.82 45.70
C ASN A 193 -21.72 42.19 45.94
N GLU A 194 -21.47 43.03 44.93
CA GLU A 194 -22.23 44.19 44.41
C GLU A 194 -22.40 45.47 45.25
N THR A 195 -22.73 46.66 44.71
CA THR A 195 -22.31 47.46 43.52
C THR A 195 -22.87 48.90 43.76
N SER A 196 -22.44 49.89 42.97
CA SER A 196 -23.19 51.13 42.61
C SER A 196 -22.92 52.47 43.33
N ASP A 197 -22.83 53.49 42.48
CA ASP A 197 -23.39 54.86 42.58
C ASP A 197 -22.92 55.93 43.59
N SER A 198 -22.07 56.83 43.04
CA SER A 198 -22.43 58.24 42.73
C SER A 198 -21.88 59.42 43.58
N LEU A 199 -21.20 60.31 42.83
CA LEU A 199 -21.31 61.79 42.79
C LEU A 199 -20.72 62.75 43.89
N ILE A 200 -19.88 63.67 43.37
CA ILE A 200 -19.74 65.13 43.67
C ILE A 200 -18.65 65.63 44.67
N SER A 201 -17.61 66.24 44.06
CA SER A 201 -16.72 67.38 44.46
C SER A 201 -16.29 67.59 45.93
N ASN A 202 -15.00 67.88 46.22
CA ASN A 202 -14.33 69.11 45.75
C ASN A 202 -12.78 69.04 45.60
N VAL A 203 -12.26 70.05 44.90
CA VAL A 203 -10.87 70.42 44.50
C VAL A 203 -10.33 71.47 45.53
N PRO A 204 -9.02 71.82 45.73
CA PRO A 204 -7.81 71.82 44.83
C PRO A 204 -6.58 71.06 45.41
N GLU A 205 -5.36 70.97 44.83
CA GLU A 205 -4.62 71.44 43.61
C GLU A 205 -3.36 70.52 43.44
N LYS A 206 -2.28 70.67 42.62
CA LYS A 206 -1.76 71.60 41.58
C LYS A 206 -0.86 70.73 40.64
N ASP A 207 -0.97 70.76 39.31
CA ASP A 207 -0.16 71.55 38.33
C ASP A 207 1.32 71.14 38.14
N LEU A 208 1.90 71.04 36.93
CA LEU A 208 1.47 71.07 35.51
C LEU A 208 2.39 70.05 34.75
N ARG A 209 2.00 69.27 33.72
CA ARG A 209 1.43 69.57 32.37
C ARG A 209 2.34 70.46 31.49
N PRO A 210 2.19 70.51 30.13
CA PRO A 210 1.23 69.86 29.20
C PRO A 210 1.97 69.03 28.09
N LYS A 211 1.41 68.47 26.98
CA LYS A 211 0.13 67.91 26.46
C LYS A 211 0.55 67.08 25.18
N ARG A 212 -0.14 66.05 24.64
CA ARG A 212 -1.56 65.85 24.22
C ARG A 212 -1.99 66.77 23.04
N ASP A 213 -2.87 66.40 22.10
CA ASP A 213 -3.71 65.20 21.88
C ASP A 213 -3.92 64.95 20.36
N THR A 214 -4.61 63.86 19.99
CA THR A 214 -5.16 63.53 18.65
C THR A 214 -6.28 64.50 18.20
N ASP A 215 -6.64 64.58 16.90
CA ASP A 215 -7.87 63.94 16.36
C ASP A 215 -8.09 64.05 14.82
N MET A 216 -9.20 63.46 14.33
CA MET A 216 -9.63 63.20 12.94
C MET A 216 -10.14 64.39 12.09
N THR A 217 -10.00 64.28 10.75
CA THR A 217 -10.87 64.76 9.62
C THR A 217 -10.07 64.70 8.29
N SER A 218 -10.60 64.62 7.05
CA SER A 218 -11.87 64.06 6.51
C SER A 218 -11.84 64.06 4.95
N GLU A 219 -12.30 62.96 4.32
CA GLU A 219 -12.92 62.85 2.97
C GLU A 219 -12.18 63.25 1.65
N SER A 220 -12.70 62.72 0.52
CA SER A 220 -12.48 63.11 -0.89
C SER A 220 -11.10 62.84 -1.54
N GLU A 221 -10.94 62.57 -2.85
CA GLU A 221 -11.77 61.83 -3.82
C GLU A 221 -10.86 61.39 -5.03
N TYR A 222 -11.44 60.95 -6.17
CA TYR A 222 -10.80 60.65 -7.47
C TYR A 222 -9.47 61.41 -7.79
N GLY A 223 -8.45 60.87 -8.46
CA GLY A 223 -8.36 59.69 -9.34
C GLY A 223 -7.54 60.03 -10.61
N ASN A 224 -7.37 59.06 -11.54
CA ASN A 224 -6.84 59.20 -12.92
C ASN A 224 -5.32 59.45 -13.23
N ARG A 225 -4.83 58.58 -14.13
CA ARG A 225 -3.95 58.82 -15.31
C ARG A 225 -2.51 59.40 -15.22
N LYS A 226 -1.56 58.49 -15.49
CA LYS A 226 -0.73 58.41 -16.72
C LYS A 226 0.03 59.66 -17.26
N GLU A 227 1.36 59.51 -17.24
CA GLU A 227 2.31 59.66 -18.38
C GLU A 227 2.75 61.05 -18.93
N CYS A 228 4.08 61.23 -18.92
CA CYS A 228 4.91 62.03 -19.85
C CYS A 228 4.77 63.58 -19.83
N ASN A 229 5.85 64.39 -19.91
CA ASN A 229 6.89 64.30 -20.95
C ASN A 229 8.14 65.21 -20.70
N ARG A 230 9.19 65.06 -21.56
CA ARG A 230 10.26 66.04 -21.94
C ARG A 230 11.37 66.52 -20.94
N ARG A 231 12.46 65.72 -20.89
CA ARG A 231 13.87 66.05 -21.25
C ARG A 231 14.52 67.46 -21.00
N ILE A 232 15.65 67.47 -20.25
CA ILE A 232 17.03 68.02 -20.61
C ILE A 232 17.21 69.59 -20.72
N PRO A 233 18.36 70.27 -20.40
CA PRO A 233 19.60 69.91 -19.66
C PRO A 233 20.16 70.93 -18.59
N ARG A 234 21.20 70.47 -17.87
CA ARG A 234 22.29 71.16 -17.12
C ARG A 234 22.69 72.61 -17.51
N ARG A 235 22.99 73.49 -16.51
CA ARG A 235 24.37 73.96 -16.14
C ARG A 235 24.45 75.04 -15.02
N SER A 236 25.52 75.00 -14.20
CA SER A 236 26.19 76.14 -13.49
C SER A 236 25.43 76.84 -12.34
N LYS A 237 26.02 77.61 -11.38
CA LYS A 237 27.39 77.70 -10.77
C LYS A 237 27.32 78.64 -9.52
N ILE A 238 28.06 78.34 -8.43
CA ILE A 238 28.65 79.33 -7.45
C ILE A 238 27.61 80.09 -6.55
N PRO A 239 27.90 80.72 -5.36
CA PRO A 239 29.08 80.75 -4.46
C PRO A 239 28.81 80.34 -2.96
N TYR A 240 29.91 80.18 -2.17
CA TYR A 240 30.21 80.62 -0.76
C TYR A 240 29.13 80.56 0.35
N TYR A 241 29.39 80.25 1.64
CA TYR A 241 30.56 79.82 2.48
C TYR A 241 30.01 79.52 3.92
N SER A 242 30.69 79.00 4.96
CA SER A 242 31.95 78.24 5.20
C SER A 242 32.03 77.81 6.69
N LYS A 243 33.13 77.18 7.13
CA LYS A 243 33.61 76.97 8.54
C LYS A 243 32.81 75.98 9.43
N THR A 244 33.39 75.00 10.13
CA THR A 244 34.74 74.33 10.20
C THR A 244 34.58 73.07 11.10
N ILE A 245 35.42 72.03 11.25
CA ILE A 245 36.78 71.58 10.82
C ILE A 245 36.59 70.08 10.45
N GLN A 246 36.90 69.55 9.26
CA GLN A 246 38.20 69.12 8.69
C GLN A 246 39.02 68.06 9.48
N THR A 247 39.81 67.15 8.87
CA THR A 247 39.46 66.08 7.90
C THR A 247 40.62 65.11 7.60
N ILE A 248 40.35 63.80 7.66
CA ILE A 248 40.54 62.76 6.61
C ILE A 248 41.89 62.63 5.82
N LYS A 249 42.61 61.54 6.12
CA LYS A 249 43.07 60.42 5.24
C LYS A 249 43.32 60.58 3.70
N HIS A 250 44.45 59.99 3.26
CA HIS A 250 44.70 59.14 2.06
C HIS A 250 44.63 59.64 0.58
N HIS A 251 45.74 59.32 -0.13
CA HIS A 251 45.86 58.67 -1.46
C HIS A 251 45.43 59.31 -2.82
N ASN A 252 46.48 59.62 -3.62
CA ASN A 252 46.89 58.88 -4.85
C ASN A 252 46.05 58.96 -6.16
N LYS A 253 46.65 59.47 -7.26
CA LYS A 253 46.81 58.75 -8.56
C LYS A 253 47.65 59.48 -9.64
N ASN A 254 48.69 58.77 -10.12
CA ASN A 254 49.19 58.61 -11.51
C ASN A 254 49.40 59.79 -12.50
N ASN A 255 50.69 60.00 -12.89
CA ASN A 255 51.26 60.07 -14.27
C ASN A 255 50.73 61.06 -15.36
N PRO A 256 51.49 61.36 -16.46
CA PRO A 256 52.72 60.71 -16.96
C PRO A 256 53.92 61.62 -17.39
N PHE A 257 55.11 61.00 -17.42
CA PHE A 257 56.24 61.16 -18.37
C PHE A 257 56.99 62.50 -18.67
N MET A 258 58.30 62.30 -18.91
CA MET A 258 59.30 63.07 -19.69
C MET A 258 60.07 64.27 -19.11
N SER A 259 61.40 64.13 -19.26
CA SER A 259 62.43 65.16 -19.50
C SER A 259 62.94 66.03 -18.33
N CYS A 260 64.18 66.50 -18.50
CA CYS A 260 65.01 67.16 -17.49
C CYS A 260 65.29 68.61 -17.89
N ASN A 261 65.18 69.58 -16.96
CA ASN A 261 66.23 70.61 -16.73
C ASN A 261 65.95 71.62 -15.59
N ARG A 262 67.04 71.97 -14.88
CA ARG A 262 67.43 73.29 -14.32
C ARG A 262 66.40 74.28 -13.71
N LYS A 263 66.65 74.57 -12.41
CA LYS A 263 66.58 75.87 -11.69
C LYS A 263 65.18 76.49 -11.41
N MET A 264 64.99 77.47 -10.51
CA MET A 264 65.46 77.76 -9.12
C MET A 264 64.80 79.11 -8.68
N LYS A 265 64.54 79.33 -7.37
CA LYS A 265 63.96 80.56 -6.72
C LYS A 265 62.42 80.70 -6.83
N GLN A 266 61.66 81.33 -5.91
CA GLN A 266 61.84 81.83 -4.52
C GLN A 266 60.44 82.02 -3.85
N PRO A 267 60.27 82.11 -2.50
CA PRO A 267 60.52 83.31 -1.66
C PRO A 267 61.31 83.01 -0.35
N PHE A 268 62.11 83.90 0.28
CA PHE A 268 61.80 85.14 1.03
C PHE A 268 60.97 84.90 2.32
N PHE A 269 61.61 84.80 3.51
CA PHE A 269 62.05 85.88 4.46
C PHE A 269 60.90 86.36 5.38
N LYS A 270 61.05 86.72 6.66
CA LYS A 270 62.19 86.97 7.60
C LYS A 270 61.98 86.19 8.92
N ASP A 271 62.90 86.04 9.89
CA ASP A 271 64.34 86.39 10.10
C ASP A 271 64.98 85.26 11.00
N LEU A 272 65.90 85.32 11.99
CA LEU A 272 66.61 86.32 12.82
C LEU A 272 68.04 85.83 13.21
N TYR A 273 68.78 86.73 13.88
CA TYR A 273 69.94 86.62 14.80
C TYR A 273 70.43 85.20 15.26
N VAL A 274 71.73 84.85 15.33
CA VAL A 274 72.99 85.64 15.20
C VAL A 274 74.06 84.94 14.33
N ARG A 275 74.33 85.53 13.15
CA ARG A 275 75.65 85.86 12.59
C ARG A 275 76.86 84.94 12.90
N SER A 276 77.18 84.06 11.94
CA SER A 276 78.53 84.06 11.35
C SER A 276 78.57 85.07 10.19
N SER A 277 79.74 85.57 9.80
CA SER A 277 79.89 86.45 8.62
C SER A 277 81.23 86.25 7.91
N LEU A 278 81.18 86.22 6.58
CA LEU A 278 82.26 85.94 5.64
C LEU A 278 82.77 87.23 4.98
N ALA A 279 83.96 87.18 4.37
CA ALA A 279 84.47 88.15 3.39
C ALA A 279 84.88 89.53 3.98
N ASN A 280 85.82 90.28 3.39
CA ASN A 280 86.06 90.45 1.96
C ASN A 280 87.55 90.65 1.59
N CYS A 281 87.88 90.51 0.30
CA CYS A 281 89.13 91.06 -0.26
C CYS A 281 88.92 92.50 -0.74
N ASN A 282 89.96 93.34 -0.68
CA ASN A 282 90.47 94.23 -1.73
C ASN A 282 91.47 95.25 -1.16
N THR A 283 92.25 95.91 -2.03
CA THR A 283 93.40 96.82 -1.75
C THR A 283 94.57 96.12 -1.02
N LEU A 284 95.81 96.07 -1.50
CA LEU A 284 96.56 96.89 -2.47
C LEU A 284 96.73 98.36 -2.05
N GLU A 285 97.79 98.62 -1.28
CA GLU A 285 98.81 99.59 -1.70
C GLU A 285 100.15 99.38 -0.96
N GLU A 286 101.14 100.09 -1.47
CA GLU A 286 102.59 100.14 -1.24
C GLU A 286 103.01 100.19 0.26
N SER A 287 104.03 99.44 0.69
CA SER A 287 105.48 99.67 0.55
C SER A 287 106.06 100.65 1.58
N GLU A 288 107.01 100.18 2.39
CA GLU A 288 108.26 100.92 2.61
C GLU A 288 109.40 99.99 3.09
N GLU A 289 110.62 100.27 2.66
CA GLU A 289 111.82 99.65 3.23
C GLU A 289 112.20 100.30 4.56
N GLN A 290 112.87 99.56 5.45
CA GLN A 290 113.86 100.20 6.31
C GLN A 290 115.02 99.28 6.71
N LYS A 291 116.07 99.33 5.89
CA LYS A 291 117.41 98.86 6.26
C LYS A 291 117.98 99.75 7.37
N LYS A 292 118.74 99.18 8.32
CA LYS A 292 119.70 99.92 9.14
C LYS A 292 121.01 99.16 9.23
N GLU A 293 121.95 99.52 8.37
CA GLU A 293 123.36 99.15 8.48
C GLU A 293 124.13 100.22 9.28
N LEU A 294 124.97 99.79 10.21
CA LEU A 294 126.19 100.47 10.66
C LEU A 294 127.15 99.35 11.17
N ILE A 295 128.28 99.09 10.50
CA ILE A 295 129.58 99.77 10.67
C ILE A 295 130.24 99.36 12.01
N LYS A 296 131.45 98.81 12.09
CA LYS A 296 132.51 98.52 11.07
C LYS A 296 133.57 97.56 11.66
N VAL A 297 134.43 96.96 10.81
CA VAL A 297 135.84 96.52 11.11
C VAL A 297 135.97 95.38 12.14
N ASP A 298 136.64 94.24 11.92
CA ASP A 298 137.48 93.71 10.81
C ASP A 298 137.73 92.18 11.06
N ASN A 299 138.38 91.34 10.23
CA ASN A 299 139.02 91.40 8.90
C ASN A 299 138.92 89.99 8.24
N SER A 300 139.49 89.84 7.03
CA SER A 300 139.99 88.62 6.36
C SER A 300 139.04 87.48 5.92
N SER A 301 139.43 86.85 4.79
CA SER A 301 138.78 85.73 4.06
C SER A 301 137.40 86.01 3.46
N SER A 302 137.34 86.13 2.13
CA SER A 302 136.17 86.57 1.35
C SER A 302 135.35 85.43 0.74
N GLU A 303 135.37 84.23 1.32
CA GLU A 303 134.72 83.03 0.76
C GLU A 303 133.77 82.32 1.75
N ASP A 304 133.96 82.45 3.07
CA ASP A 304 133.12 81.78 4.08
C ASP A 304 131.71 82.41 4.23
N THR A 305 131.55 83.68 3.85
CA THR A 305 130.28 84.42 4.00
C THR A 305 129.19 83.93 3.05
N THR A 306 129.51 83.70 1.77
CA THR A 306 128.58 83.14 0.77
C THR A 306 128.15 81.72 1.13
N TYR A 307 129.07 80.88 1.65
CA TYR A 307 128.73 79.54 2.14
C TYR A 307 127.77 79.58 3.33
N ARG A 308 127.97 80.48 4.30
CA ARG A 308 127.01 80.65 5.41
C ARG A 308 125.63 81.11 4.95
N THR A 309 125.53 82.06 4.02
CA THR A 309 124.23 82.49 3.48
C THR A 309 123.53 81.37 2.69
N LEU A 310 124.27 80.60 1.90
CA LEU A 310 123.71 79.44 1.17
C LEU A 310 123.27 78.32 2.13
N LEU A 311 124.03 78.03 3.20
CA LEU A 311 123.60 77.10 4.25
C LEU A 311 122.34 77.58 4.97
N GLN A 312 122.28 78.86 5.34
CA GLN A 312 121.10 79.43 6.00
C GLN A 312 119.87 79.42 5.08
N GLN A 313 120.05 79.66 3.77
CA GLN A 313 118.98 79.49 2.78
C GLN A 313 118.58 78.02 2.62
N LEU A 314 119.53 77.09 2.55
CA LEU A 314 119.27 75.65 2.47
C LEU A 314 118.50 75.15 3.70
N ASP A 315 118.84 75.61 4.90
CA ASP A 315 118.17 75.21 6.13
C ASP A 315 116.80 75.89 6.30
N GLN A 316 116.62 77.14 5.85
CA GLN A 316 115.28 77.73 5.70
C GLN A 316 114.43 76.99 4.66
N GLU A 317 115.03 76.49 3.57
CA GLU A 317 114.34 75.75 2.53
C GLU A 317 113.99 74.33 3.01
N ARG A 318 114.90 73.66 3.73
CA ARG A 318 114.63 72.42 4.49
C ARG A 318 113.53 72.62 5.54
N GLU A 319 113.51 73.72 6.27
CA GLU A 319 112.46 74.00 7.25
C GLU A 319 111.11 74.26 6.57
N LYS A 320 111.10 74.98 5.44
CA LYS A 320 109.91 75.15 4.57
C LYS A 320 109.44 73.81 4.02
N ARG A 321 110.35 72.96 3.51
CA ARG A 321 110.04 71.60 3.04
C ARG A 321 109.53 70.71 4.16
N TRP A 322 110.12 70.73 5.35
CA TRP A 322 109.67 69.95 6.49
C TRP A 322 108.29 70.41 7.01
N LYS A 323 108.02 71.73 7.02
CA LYS A 323 106.69 72.28 7.31
C LYS A 323 105.67 71.91 6.23
N ALA A 324 106.06 71.94 4.95
CA ALA A 324 105.23 71.50 3.83
C ALA A 324 104.97 69.99 3.87
N GLU A 325 105.95 69.16 4.19
CA GLU A 325 105.82 67.71 4.31
C GLU A 325 105.02 67.32 5.56
N GLN A 326 105.14 68.05 6.68
CA GLN A 326 104.24 67.95 7.83
C GLN A 326 102.80 68.28 7.45
N ALA A 327 102.58 69.33 6.64
CA ALA A 327 101.25 69.67 6.14
C ALA A 327 100.74 68.60 5.15
N GLU A 328 101.56 68.12 4.24
CA GLU A 328 101.24 67.05 3.27
C GLU A 328 100.94 65.72 3.98
N ARG A 329 101.68 65.37 5.03
CA ARG A 329 101.47 64.16 5.83
C ARG A 329 100.19 64.26 6.67
N LYS A 330 99.87 65.44 7.21
CA LYS A 330 98.56 65.73 7.83
C LYS A 330 97.42 65.66 6.81
N LEU A 331 97.61 66.19 5.60
CA LEU A 331 96.64 66.12 4.50
C LEU A 331 96.44 64.67 4.02
N ARG A 332 97.49 63.86 3.89
CA ARG A 332 97.39 62.42 3.58
C ARG A 332 96.60 61.68 4.65
N ASN A 333 96.96 61.84 5.93
CA ASN A 333 96.21 61.23 7.03
C ASN A 333 94.72 61.64 7.01
N TYR A 334 94.43 62.92 6.77
CA TYR A 334 93.05 63.43 6.66
C TYR A 334 92.31 62.88 5.43
N ILE A 335 92.99 62.71 4.29
CA ILE A 335 92.44 62.08 3.08
C ILE A 335 92.16 60.59 3.34
N ASP A 336 93.01 59.89 4.08
CA ASP A 336 92.81 58.48 4.44
C ASP A 336 91.69 58.30 5.48
N GLU A 337 91.53 59.22 6.44
CA GLU A 337 90.36 59.29 7.32
C GLU A 337 89.08 59.57 6.52
N LEU A 338 89.10 60.49 5.55
CA LEU A 338 87.98 60.73 4.65
C LEU A 338 87.66 59.52 3.77
N HIS A 339 88.66 58.80 3.25
CA HIS A 339 88.47 57.55 2.50
C HIS A 339 87.90 56.43 3.37
N LYS A 340 88.40 56.28 4.60
CA LYS A 340 87.88 55.33 5.60
C LYS A 340 86.42 55.64 5.91
N HIS A 341 86.08 56.88 6.25
CA HIS A 341 84.70 57.30 6.47
C HIS A 341 83.83 57.19 5.22
N ALA A 342 84.36 57.39 4.01
CA ALA A 342 83.61 57.16 2.77
C ALA A 342 83.32 55.66 2.53
N LYS A 343 84.26 54.77 2.88
CA LYS A 343 84.09 53.31 2.81
C LYS A 343 83.10 52.80 3.87
N GLU A 344 83.19 53.32 5.09
CA GLU A 344 82.22 53.08 6.18
C GLU A 344 80.82 53.58 5.78
N LYS A 345 80.68 54.81 5.28
CA LYS A 345 79.40 55.36 4.78
C LYS A 345 78.82 54.53 3.63
N LYS A 346 79.65 53.98 2.73
CA LYS A 346 79.20 53.03 1.70
C LYS A 346 78.68 51.73 2.32
N GLY A 347 79.35 51.18 3.34
CA GLY A 347 78.90 49.99 4.08
C GLY A 347 77.59 50.23 4.86
N PHE A 348 77.44 51.38 5.52
CA PHE A 348 76.18 51.78 6.14
C PHE A 348 75.07 51.98 5.10
N HIS A 349 75.39 52.51 3.92
CA HIS A 349 74.40 52.69 2.84
C HIS A 349 73.94 51.36 2.24
N THR A 350 74.84 50.40 2.00
CA THR A 350 74.43 49.06 1.52
C THR A 350 73.66 48.28 2.57
N LEU A 351 74.05 48.37 3.85
CA LEU A 351 73.28 47.80 4.95
C LEU A 351 71.89 48.43 5.06
N ALA A 352 71.80 49.76 4.96
CA ALA A 352 70.52 50.48 4.97
C ALA A 352 69.64 50.15 3.75
N MET A 353 70.23 49.88 2.58
CA MET A 353 69.50 49.38 1.42
C MET A 353 68.94 47.98 1.68
N LEU A 354 69.75 47.04 2.16
CA LEU A 354 69.30 45.67 2.45
C LEU A 354 68.21 45.62 3.54
N THR A 355 68.31 46.43 4.60
CA THR A 355 67.25 46.53 5.61
C THR A 355 66.00 47.23 5.07
N THR A 356 66.15 48.24 4.21
CA THR A 356 65.03 48.90 3.53
C THR A 356 64.30 47.94 2.59
N ASP A 357 65.01 47.11 1.83
CA ASP A 357 64.40 46.16 0.90
C ASP A 357 63.72 44.99 1.62
N ARG A 358 64.32 44.49 2.71
CA ARG A 358 63.65 43.54 3.62
C ARG A 358 62.39 44.14 4.26
N LEU A 359 62.41 45.41 4.64
CA LEU A 359 61.22 46.12 5.15
C LEU A 359 60.15 46.30 4.06
N LYS A 360 60.53 46.64 2.81
CA LYS A 360 59.59 46.66 1.68
C LYS A 360 58.91 45.31 1.50
N GLU A 361 59.66 44.22 1.51
CA GLU A 361 59.14 42.86 1.33
C GLU A 361 58.13 42.49 2.42
N ILE A 362 58.44 42.78 3.69
CA ILE A 362 57.53 42.60 4.82
C ILE A 362 56.25 43.44 4.64
N ILE A 363 56.39 44.72 4.26
CA ILE A 363 55.25 45.61 3.99
C ILE A 363 54.40 45.13 2.79
N TYR A 364 54.99 44.50 1.77
CA TYR A 364 54.23 43.88 0.68
C TYR A 364 53.48 42.63 1.14
N LYS A 365 54.11 41.77 1.95
CA LYS A 365 53.46 40.59 2.55
C LYS A 365 52.30 40.99 3.47
N GLU A 366 52.49 42.01 4.31
CA GLU A 366 51.46 42.61 5.18
C GLU A 366 50.31 43.23 4.38
N ARG A 367 50.61 43.95 3.29
CA ARG A 367 49.57 44.52 2.41
C ARG A 367 48.77 43.43 1.70
N ASN A 368 49.41 42.34 1.28
CA ASN A 368 48.74 41.23 0.62
C ASN A 368 47.84 40.45 1.58
N SER A 369 48.31 40.12 2.79
CA SER A 369 47.47 39.48 3.81
C SER A 369 46.33 40.39 4.26
N LYS A 370 46.58 41.69 4.41
CA LYS A 370 45.53 42.69 4.67
C LYS A 370 44.48 42.73 3.56
N ALA A 371 44.89 42.73 2.28
CA ALA A 371 43.94 42.72 1.17
C ALA A 371 43.10 41.42 1.13
N GLN A 372 43.69 40.28 1.46
CA GLN A 372 42.97 39.00 1.61
C GLN A 372 41.95 39.06 2.77
N LEU A 373 42.33 39.64 3.91
CA LEU A 373 41.43 39.86 5.04
C LEU A 373 40.31 40.86 4.71
N GLU A 374 40.59 41.95 3.99
CA GLU A 374 39.56 42.90 3.52
C GLU A 374 38.55 42.23 2.57
N VAL A 375 39.00 41.34 1.68
CA VAL A 375 38.12 40.51 0.84
C VAL A 375 37.29 39.51 1.68
N MET A 376 37.90 38.86 2.67
CA MET A 376 37.19 37.93 3.57
C MET A 376 36.12 38.65 4.40
N VAL A 377 36.46 39.81 4.97
CA VAL A 377 35.52 40.67 5.71
C VAL A 377 34.36 41.12 4.81
N HIS A 378 34.61 41.47 3.55
CA HIS A 378 33.52 41.81 2.63
C HIS A 378 32.64 40.62 2.21
N LYS A 379 33.19 39.40 2.13
CA LYS A 379 32.38 38.17 1.96
C LYS A 379 31.46 37.94 3.17
N LEU A 380 32.04 37.89 4.37
CA LEU A 380 31.29 37.72 5.62
C LEU A 380 30.24 38.83 5.83
N GLN A 381 30.54 40.08 5.48
CA GLN A 381 29.57 41.18 5.53
C GLN A 381 28.40 41.01 4.55
N ASN A 382 28.59 40.34 3.42
CA ASN A 382 27.53 40.08 2.46
C ASN A 382 26.73 38.83 2.84
N GLU A 383 27.39 37.79 3.37
CA GLU A 383 26.73 36.62 3.98
C GLU A 383 25.84 37.02 5.15
N VAL A 384 26.33 37.85 6.08
CA VAL A 384 25.53 38.42 7.19
C VAL A 384 24.34 39.24 6.69
N LYS A 385 24.47 40.01 5.60
CA LYS A 385 23.32 40.72 5.00
C LYS A 385 22.30 39.75 4.38
N ASN A 386 22.76 38.73 3.66
CA ASN A 386 21.87 37.73 3.05
C ASN A 386 21.08 36.99 4.13
N LEU A 387 21.76 36.48 5.16
CA LEU A 387 21.15 35.83 6.32
C LEU A 387 20.18 36.77 7.07
N SER A 388 20.50 38.07 7.18
CA SER A 388 19.58 39.05 7.78
C SER A 388 18.30 39.23 6.94
N ILE A 389 18.43 39.24 5.61
CA ILE A 389 17.29 39.34 4.68
C ILE A 389 16.44 38.06 4.72
N GLU A 390 17.06 36.89 4.84
CA GLU A 390 16.38 35.59 4.98
C GLU A 390 15.65 35.48 6.31
N LEU A 391 16.26 35.93 7.41
CA LEU A 391 15.63 35.97 8.74
C LEU A 391 14.41 36.90 8.75
N ILE A 392 14.48 38.07 8.10
CA ILE A 392 13.33 38.97 7.95
C ILE A 392 12.21 38.29 7.14
N LYS A 393 12.53 37.68 5.99
CA LYS A 393 11.53 36.95 5.17
C LYS A 393 10.87 35.80 5.95
N ALA A 394 11.63 35.03 6.70
CA ALA A 394 11.11 33.94 7.53
C ALA A 394 10.18 34.46 8.64
N ARG A 395 10.51 35.60 9.25
CA ARG A 395 9.64 36.28 10.22
C ARG A 395 8.35 36.80 9.57
N ASP A 396 8.44 37.44 8.40
CA ASP A 396 7.27 37.95 7.68
C ASP A 396 6.30 36.81 7.29
N GLN A 397 6.86 35.66 6.87
CA GLN A 397 6.11 34.43 6.64
C GLN A 397 5.46 33.90 7.94
N GLN A 398 6.19 33.86 9.05
CA GLN A 398 5.64 33.44 10.35
C GLN A 398 4.48 34.36 10.80
N GLU A 399 4.63 35.68 10.69
CA GLU A 399 3.56 36.63 10.99
C GLU A 399 2.35 36.46 10.06
N TYR A 400 2.57 36.15 8.77
CA TYR A 400 1.49 35.80 7.83
C TYR A 400 0.75 34.52 8.24
N HIS A 401 1.46 33.45 8.62
CA HIS A 401 0.85 32.21 9.11
C HIS A 401 0.03 32.42 10.39
N ILE A 402 0.53 33.23 11.34
CA ILE A 402 -0.21 33.59 12.57
C ILE A 402 -1.49 34.37 12.24
N ARG A 403 -1.45 35.28 11.26
CA ARG A 403 -2.64 36.02 10.79
C ARG A 403 -3.65 35.06 10.12
N HIS A 404 -3.18 34.09 9.33
CA HIS A 404 -4.05 33.12 8.68
C HIS A 404 -4.72 32.15 9.69
N LEU A 405 -3.98 31.62 10.67
CA LEU A 405 -4.55 30.81 11.75
C LEU A 405 -5.69 31.54 12.47
N ARG A 406 -5.48 32.82 12.83
CA ARG A 406 -6.53 33.69 13.43
C ARG A 406 -7.75 33.94 12.53
N THR A 407 -7.64 33.77 11.21
CA THR A 407 -8.80 33.80 10.31
C THR A 407 -9.53 32.45 10.25
N LEU A 408 -8.81 31.33 10.37
CA LEU A 408 -9.40 29.99 10.43
C LEU A 408 -10.11 29.74 11.77
N GLU A 409 -9.51 30.16 12.88
CA GLU A 409 -10.12 30.13 14.23
C GLU A 409 -11.50 30.81 14.24
N LYS A 410 -11.59 32.03 13.69
CA LYS A 410 -12.86 32.79 13.56
C LYS A 410 -13.86 32.15 12.60
N ALA A 411 -13.39 31.40 11.59
CA ALA A 411 -14.25 30.67 10.68
C ALA A 411 -14.84 29.41 11.35
N LEU A 412 -14.03 28.70 12.15
CA LEU A 412 -14.47 27.56 12.97
C LEU A 412 -15.49 28.01 14.02
N GLU A 413 -15.21 29.07 14.77
CA GLU A 413 -16.13 29.64 15.77
C GLU A 413 -17.48 30.06 15.15
N LYS A 414 -17.47 30.54 13.89
CA LYS A 414 -18.69 30.81 13.12
C LYS A 414 -19.43 29.54 12.72
N MET A 415 -18.73 28.51 12.24
CA MET A 415 -19.30 27.22 11.86
C MET A 415 -19.92 26.50 13.06
N GLU A 416 -19.26 26.55 14.22
CA GLU A 416 -19.73 25.95 15.47
C GLU A 416 -21.01 26.64 15.98
N ARG A 417 -21.04 27.98 15.98
CA ARG A 417 -22.26 28.75 16.26
C ARG A 417 -23.41 28.42 15.28
N GLN A 418 -23.12 28.16 14.00
CA GLN A 418 -24.14 27.71 13.04
C GLN A 418 -24.61 26.27 13.30
N LYS A 419 -23.72 25.34 13.67
CA LYS A 419 -24.06 23.96 14.04
C LYS A 419 -24.98 23.94 15.27
N GLY A 420 -24.65 24.71 16.31
CA GLY A 420 -25.50 24.84 17.50
C GLY A 420 -26.90 25.39 17.19
N GLN A 421 -26.99 26.38 16.28
CA GLN A 421 -28.29 26.90 15.81
C GLN A 421 -29.10 25.85 15.04
N GLN A 422 -28.46 25.00 14.22
CA GLN A 422 -29.13 23.90 13.51
C GLN A 422 -29.63 22.82 14.47
N GLN A 423 -28.81 22.41 15.46
CA GLN A 423 -29.22 21.46 16.49
C GLN A 423 -30.40 22.00 17.32
N ALA A 424 -30.36 23.28 17.72
CA ALA A 424 -31.48 23.93 18.40
C ALA A 424 -32.73 24.12 17.52
N ALA A 425 -32.63 24.05 16.20
CA ALA A 425 -33.79 23.99 15.31
C ALA A 425 -34.36 22.57 15.20
N GLN A 426 -33.51 21.55 15.10
CA GLN A 426 -33.92 20.13 15.08
C GLN A 426 -34.63 19.72 16.37
N ILE A 427 -34.10 20.09 17.54
CA ILE A 427 -34.73 19.78 18.84
C ILE A 427 -36.14 20.37 18.94
N ARG A 428 -36.35 21.62 18.48
CA ARG A 428 -37.69 22.24 18.44
C ARG A 428 -38.64 21.55 17.47
N LEU A 429 -38.15 21.08 16.32
CA LEU A 429 -38.96 20.31 15.36
C LEU A 429 -39.40 18.96 15.95
N ILE A 430 -38.51 18.28 16.69
CA ILE A 430 -38.84 17.02 17.39
C ILE A 430 -39.96 17.29 18.42
N GLN A 431 -39.80 18.29 19.28
CA GLN A 431 -40.81 18.68 20.28
C GLN A 431 -42.16 19.06 19.65
N GLU A 432 -42.17 19.72 18.48
CA GLU A 432 -43.41 20.02 17.76
C GLU A 432 -44.10 18.76 17.23
N MET A 433 -43.34 17.75 16.79
CA MET A 433 -43.88 16.47 16.32
C MET A 433 -44.38 15.60 17.49
N GLU A 434 -43.68 15.58 18.62
CA GLU A 434 -44.11 14.91 19.86
C GLU A 434 -45.45 15.47 20.35
N LEU A 435 -45.60 16.80 20.38
CA LEU A 435 -46.86 17.46 20.74
C LEU A 435 -48.00 17.13 19.76
N LYS A 436 -47.70 16.97 18.47
CA LYS A 436 -48.69 16.56 17.45
C LYS A 436 -49.11 15.10 17.60
N ALA A 437 -48.18 14.19 17.90
CA ALA A 437 -48.49 12.79 18.19
C ALA A 437 -49.38 12.68 19.44
N ALA A 438 -49.00 13.35 20.53
CA ALA A 438 -49.78 13.38 21.77
C ALA A 438 -51.16 14.05 21.64
N ALA A 439 -51.39 14.86 20.59
CA ALA A 439 -52.73 15.36 20.25
C ALA A 439 -53.56 14.31 19.50
N ALA A 440 -52.97 13.63 18.50
CA ALA A 440 -53.63 12.56 17.75
C ALA A 440 -54.03 11.37 18.63
N ASP A 441 -53.20 10.99 19.61
CA ASP A 441 -53.54 9.94 20.58
C ASP A 441 -54.77 10.28 21.44
N ARG A 442 -54.99 11.57 21.74
CA ARG A 442 -56.20 12.01 22.46
C ARG A 442 -57.44 11.90 21.58
N GLU A 443 -57.34 12.29 20.31
CA GLU A 443 -58.41 12.16 19.32
C GLU A 443 -58.80 10.68 19.10
N ILE A 444 -57.81 9.80 18.91
CA ILE A 444 -58.02 8.34 18.80
C ILE A 444 -58.78 7.78 20.02
N ASN A 445 -58.44 8.22 21.23
CA ASN A 445 -59.10 7.75 22.43
C ASN A 445 -60.54 8.30 22.60
N LEU A 446 -60.82 9.53 22.15
CA LEU A 446 -62.19 10.06 22.10
C LEU A 446 -63.06 9.33 21.05
N LEU A 447 -62.50 9.00 19.89
CA LEU A 447 -63.19 8.21 18.86
C LEU A 447 -63.50 6.78 19.36
N ARG A 448 -62.58 6.16 20.10
CA ARG A 448 -62.79 4.85 20.74
C ARG A 448 -63.91 4.86 21.77
N THR A 449 -64.03 5.89 22.60
CA THR A 449 -65.12 5.97 23.59
C THR A 449 -66.47 6.24 22.94
N SER A 450 -66.54 7.07 21.90
CA SER A 450 -67.77 7.28 21.11
C SER A 450 -68.24 5.99 20.42
N LEU A 451 -67.34 5.24 19.79
CA LEU A 451 -67.66 3.95 19.15
C LEU A 451 -68.24 2.92 20.14
N HIS A 452 -67.84 2.97 21.42
CA HIS A 452 -68.38 2.08 22.45
C HIS A 452 -69.85 2.41 22.78
N GLN A 453 -70.21 3.69 22.85
CA GLN A 453 -71.56 4.16 23.19
C GLN A 453 -72.58 3.83 22.09
N GLU A 454 -72.20 3.98 20.81
CA GLU A 454 -73.03 3.58 19.67
C GLU A 454 -73.35 2.07 19.69
N LYS A 455 -72.39 1.24 20.13
CA LYS A 455 -72.56 -0.21 20.21
C LYS A 455 -73.61 -0.63 21.26
N GLU A 456 -73.73 0.11 22.36
CA GLU A 456 -74.73 -0.15 23.41
C GLU A 456 -76.14 0.21 22.96
N GLN A 457 -76.31 1.31 22.21
CA GLN A 457 -77.61 1.72 21.64
C GLN A 457 -78.17 0.66 20.67
N VAL A 458 -77.31 0.07 19.83
CA VAL A 458 -77.72 -1.00 18.89
C VAL A 458 -78.26 -2.23 19.60
N GLN A 459 -77.74 -2.57 20.79
CA GLN A 459 -78.22 -3.73 21.57
C GLN A 459 -79.63 -3.49 22.12
N GLN A 460 -79.92 -2.29 22.63
CA GLN A 460 -81.24 -1.93 23.19
C GLN A 460 -82.36 -1.99 22.13
N LEU A 461 -82.06 -1.62 20.88
CA LEU A 461 -83.03 -1.71 19.77
C LEU A 461 -83.40 -3.15 19.39
N HIS A 462 -82.51 -4.12 19.62
CA HIS A 462 -82.73 -5.52 19.26
C HIS A 462 -83.81 -6.19 20.14
N GLU A 463 -83.84 -5.86 21.43
CA GLU A 463 -84.78 -6.45 22.41
C GLU A 463 -86.24 -6.03 22.19
N VAL A 464 -86.48 -4.87 21.56
CA VAL A 464 -87.84 -4.33 21.34
C VAL A 464 -88.56 -5.04 20.18
N LEU A 465 -87.83 -5.53 19.18
CA LEU A 465 -88.42 -6.16 17.98
C LEU A 465 -89.00 -7.54 18.27
N THR A 466 -88.31 -8.36 19.07
CA THR A 466 -88.68 -9.76 19.35
C THR A 466 -90.04 -9.89 20.05
N LEU A 467 -90.41 -8.90 20.88
CA LEU A 467 -91.68 -8.86 21.61
C LEU A 467 -92.90 -8.72 20.68
N LYS A 468 -92.78 -8.07 19.52
CA LYS A 468 -93.93 -7.80 18.64
C LYS A 468 -94.37 -9.01 17.81
N GLU A 469 -93.44 -9.87 17.40
CA GLU A 469 -93.78 -11.06 16.59
C GLU A 469 -94.61 -12.12 17.37
N GLN A 470 -94.59 -12.06 18.70
CA GLN A 470 -95.32 -13.00 19.56
C GLN A 470 -96.82 -12.64 19.71
N GLU A 471 -97.18 -11.38 19.45
CA GLU A 471 -98.55 -10.88 19.62
C GLU A 471 -99.44 -11.27 18.42
N HIS A 472 -98.93 -11.05 17.20
CA HIS A 472 -99.66 -11.29 15.95
C HIS A 472 -100.13 -12.73 15.70
N ARG A 473 -99.46 -13.73 16.31
CA ARG A 473 -99.78 -15.15 16.11
C ARG A 473 -101.13 -15.56 16.73
N LYS A 474 -101.65 -14.79 17.69
CA LYS A 474 -102.84 -15.13 18.49
C LYS A 474 -104.17 -14.78 17.82
N GLU A 475 -104.16 -13.93 16.78
CA GLU A 475 -105.41 -13.48 16.14
C GLU A 475 -105.98 -14.52 15.16
N LEU A 476 -105.14 -15.40 14.60
CA LEU A 476 -105.48 -16.27 13.47
C LEU A 476 -106.30 -17.53 13.83
N GLU A 477 -106.40 -17.90 15.10
CA GLU A 477 -106.91 -19.22 15.54
C GLU A 477 -108.45 -19.33 15.66
N THR A 478 -109.24 -18.35 15.20
CA THR A 478 -110.58 -18.08 15.78
C THR A 478 -111.81 -18.04 14.84
N ARG A 479 -111.79 -18.60 13.62
CA ARG A 479 -112.98 -18.60 12.71
C ARG A 479 -113.16 -19.82 11.80
N GLU A 480 -114.39 -20.35 11.76
CA GLU A 480 -114.94 -21.27 10.73
C GLU A 480 -116.44 -21.00 10.46
N PHE A 481 -117.00 -21.62 9.41
CA PHE A 481 -118.41 -21.54 8.98
C PHE A 481 -118.88 -22.89 8.35
N LEU A 482 -120.20 -23.11 8.25
CA LEU A 482 -120.81 -24.39 7.79
C LEU A 482 -121.53 -24.28 6.42
N SER A 483 -121.84 -25.44 5.81
CA SER A 483 -122.32 -25.61 4.42
C SER A 483 -123.39 -26.72 4.31
N ASP A 484 -124.28 -26.62 3.30
CA ASP A 484 -125.45 -27.52 3.10
C ASP A 484 -125.42 -28.28 1.74
N ALA A 485 -126.25 -29.32 1.59
CA ALA A 485 -126.03 -30.46 0.70
C ALA A 485 -126.28 -30.25 -0.81
N GLU A 486 -127.30 -29.49 -1.23
CA GLU A 486 -127.51 -29.23 -2.67
C GLU A 486 -126.38 -28.36 -3.26
N PHE A 487 -125.89 -27.41 -2.45
CA PHE A 487 -124.66 -26.68 -2.72
C PHE A 487 -123.44 -27.63 -2.75
N GLN A 488 -123.42 -28.72 -1.97
CA GLN A 488 -122.35 -29.73 -2.07
C GLN A 488 -122.39 -30.58 -3.36
N GLU A 489 -123.54 -30.86 -3.99
CA GLU A 489 -123.52 -31.55 -5.31
C GLU A 489 -123.16 -30.59 -6.45
N ALA A 490 -123.65 -29.35 -6.39
CA ALA A 490 -123.26 -28.30 -7.33
C ALA A 490 -121.76 -27.96 -7.21
N LEU A 491 -121.24 -27.89 -5.98
CA LEU A 491 -119.81 -27.92 -5.70
C LEU A 491 -119.19 -29.17 -6.31
N ALA A 492 -119.58 -30.39 -5.93
CA ALA A 492 -118.90 -31.63 -6.35
C ALA A 492 -118.70 -31.75 -7.87
N LYS A 493 -119.60 -31.21 -8.70
CA LYS A 493 -119.42 -31.18 -10.16
C LYS A 493 -118.45 -30.12 -10.66
N GLU A 494 -118.48 -28.91 -10.09
CA GLU A 494 -117.56 -27.82 -10.47
C GLU A 494 -116.17 -28.02 -9.81
N VAL A 495 -116.14 -28.48 -8.56
CA VAL A 495 -115.00 -29.07 -7.86
C VAL A 495 -114.40 -30.19 -8.69
N ALA A 496 -115.13 -31.22 -9.13
CA ALA A 496 -114.54 -32.27 -9.99
C ALA A 496 -114.00 -31.75 -11.34
N LYS A 497 -114.41 -30.56 -11.80
CA LYS A 497 -113.91 -29.90 -13.01
C LYS A 497 -112.66 -29.04 -12.73
N GLU A 498 -112.63 -28.31 -11.62
CA GLU A 498 -111.44 -27.57 -11.19
C GLU A 498 -110.40 -28.50 -10.56
N GLU A 499 -110.75 -29.61 -9.91
CA GLU A 499 -109.86 -30.71 -9.52
C GLU A 499 -109.09 -31.24 -10.73
N ARG A 500 -109.77 -31.50 -11.86
CA ARG A 500 -109.10 -31.94 -13.10
C ARG A 500 -108.20 -30.88 -13.73
N LYS A 501 -108.44 -29.59 -13.49
CA LYS A 501 -107.50 -28.52 -13.85
C LYS A 501 -106.34 -28.45 -12.86
N HIS A 502 -106.62 -28.45 -11.56
CA HIS A 502 -105.61 -28.46 -10.51
C HIS A 502 -104.70 -29.69 -10.62
N GLU A 503 -105.21 -30.85 -11.04
CA GLU A 503 -104.39 -32.05 -11.30
C GLU A 503 -103.52 -31.89 -12.56
N GLN A 504 -103.94 -31.08 -13.54
CA GLN A 504 -103.13 -30.67 -14.70
C GLN A 504 -102.08 -29.62 -14.28
N ASP A 505 -102.49 -28.59 -13.54
CA ASP A 505 -101.64 -27.54 -13.00
C ASP A 505 -100.57 -28.13 -12.06
N ILE A 506 -100.95 -29.07 -11.18
CA ILE A 506 -100.05 -29.79 -10.27
C ILE A 506 -99.02 -30.60 -11.07
N LYS A 507 -99.40 -31.24 -12.19
CA LYS A 507 -98.43 -31.93 -13.06
C LYS A 507 -97.48 -30.93 -13.71
N GLU A 508 -97.98 -29.81 -14.23
CA GLU A 508 -97.11 -28.74 -14.75
C GLU A 508 -96.20 -28.13 -13.67
N TYR A 509 -96.68 -27.94 -12.44
CA TYR A 509 -95.86 -27.47 -11.32
C TYR A 509 -94.86 -28.52 -10.87
N GLN A 510 -95.20 -29.81 -10.90
CA GLN A 510 -94.28 -30.90 -10.61
C GLN A 510 -93.16 -30.97 -11.66
N GLU A 511 -93.49 -30.87 -12.96
CA GLU A 511 -92.48 -30.79 -14.03
C GLU A 511 -91.59 -29.55 -13.89
N LYS A 512 -92.14 -28.40 -13.48
CA LYS A 512 -91.38 -27.17 -13.17
C LYS A 512 -90.49 -27.34 -11.92
N ILE A 513 -90.95 -28.07 -10.90
CA ILE A 513 -90.18 -28.40 -9.69
C ILE A 513 -89.05 -29.37 -10.02
N ASP A 514 -89.32 -30.43 -10.78
CA ASP A 514 -88.34 -31.45 -11.14
C ASP A 514 -87.25 -30.89 -12.07
N THR A 515 -87.61 -29.99 -12.99
CA THR A 515 -86.64 -29.25 -13.82
C THR A 515 -85.82 -28.23 -13.01
N LEU A 516 -86.41 -27.54 -12.02
CA LEU A 516 -85.63 -26.70 -11.08
C LEU A 516 -84.69 -27.53 -10.20
N ASN A 517 -85.14 -28.68 -9.70
CA ASN A 517 -84.34 -29.61 -8.89
C ASN A 517 -83.14 -30.13 -9.67
N GLN A 518 -83.33 -30.46 -10.96
CA GLN A 518 -82.23 -30.84 -11.85
C GLN A 518 -81.24 -29.69 -12.03
N GLN A 519 -81.70 -28.47 -12.31
CA GLN A 519 -80.84 -27.28 -12.42
C GLN A 519 -80.06 -26.99 -11.12
N TYR A 520 -80.68 -27.18 -9.95
CA TYR A 520 -80.02 -27.07 -8.65
C TYR A 520 -78.94 -28.15 -8.45
N MET A 521 -79.21 -29.40 -8.83
CA MET A 521 -78.24 -30.50 -8.75
C MET A 521 -77.05 -30.29 -9.70
N ASP A 522 -77.30 -29.79 -10.91
CA ASP A 522 -76.24 -29.46 -11.87
C ASP A 522 -75.38 -28.31 -11.33
N LEU A 523 -76.00 -27.26 -10.77
CA LEU A 523 -75.29 -26.13 -10.14
C LEU A 523 -74.48 -26.56 -8.89
N GLU A 524 -75.03 -27.43 -8.04
CA GLU A 524 -74.27 -28.02 -6.92
C GLU A 524 -73.05 -28.80 -7.42
N ASN A 525 -73.17 -29.53 -8.53
CA ASN A 525 -72.07 -30.28 -9.12
C ASN A 525 -71.01 -29.33 -9.72
N GLU A 526 -71.41 -28.23 -10.37
CA GLU A 526 -70.46 -27.18 -10.76
C GLU A 526 -69.73 -26.59 -9.55
N PHE A 527 -70.43 -26.28 -8.45
CA PHE A 527 -69.79 -25.80 -7.21
C PHE A 527 -68.82 -26.82 -6.61
N ARG A 528 -69.17 -28.12 -6.57
CA ARG A 528 -68.27 -29.21 -6.12
C ARG A 528 -67.02 -29.29 -7.01
N ILE A 529 -67.17 -29.17 -8.32
CA ILE A 529 -66.06 -29.18 -9.28
C ILE A 529 -65.18 -27.94 -9.09
N ALA A 530 -65.77 -26.75 -8.99
CA ALA A 530 -65.04 -25.49 -8.76
C ALA A 530 -64.25 -25.51 -7.45
N LEU A 531 -64.85 -25.95 -6.34
CA LEU A 531 -64.17 -26.15 -5.06
C LEU A 531 -63.02 -27.17 -5.17
N THR A 532 -63.21 -28.25 -5.94
CA THR A 532 -62.16 -29.26 -6.15
C THR A 532 -61.00 -28.73 -6.99
N VAL A 533 -61.27 -27.92 -8.01
CA VAL A 533 -60.25 -27.25 -8.83
C VAL A 533 -59.49 -26.21 -8.01
N GLU A 534 -60.20 -25.38 -7.24
CA GLU A 534 -59.55 -24.33 -6.44
C GLU A 534 -58.77 -24.91 -5.26
N ALA A 535 -59.24 -25.99 -4.63
CA ALA A 535 -58.47 -26.72 -3.61
C ALA A 535 -57.15 -27.31 -4.17
N ARG A 536 -57.15 -27.79 -5.42
CA ARG A 536 -55.90 -28.18 -6.10
C ARG A 536 -55.01 -26.97 -6.34
N ARG A 537 -55.57 -25.87 -6.88
CA ARG A 537 -54.82 -24.63 -7.14
C ARG A 537 -54.18 -24.05 -5.87
N PHE A 538 -54.89 -24.08 -4.73
CA PHE A 538 -54.33 -23.70 -3.43
C PHE A 538 -53.21 -24.64 -2.98
N LYS A 539 -53.35 -25.96 -3.21
CA LYS A 539 -52.28 -26.92 -2.93
C LYS A 539 -51.05 -26.67 -3.80
N ASP A 540 -51.22 -26.51 -5.12
CA ASP A 540 -50.12 -26.26 -6.06
C ASP A 540 -49.36 -24.96 -5.70
N VAL A 541 -50.09 -23.93 -5.25
CA VAL A 541 -49.51 -22.68 -4.72
C VAL A 541 -48.77 -22.91 -3.40
N LYS A 542 -49.33 -23.67 -2.45
CA LYS A 542 -48.68 -24.00 -1.17
C LYS A 542 -47.40 -24.81 -1.37
N ASP A 543 -47.47 -25.88 -2.15
CA ASP A 543 -46.34 -26.75 -2.48
C ASP A 543 -45.27 -25.93 -3.25
N GLY A 544 -45.68 -24.98 -4.10
CA GLY A 544 -44.80 -23.98 -4.71
C GLY A 544 -44.09 -23.08 -3.69
N PHE A 545 -44.81 -22.53 -2.71
CA PHE A 545 -44.23 -21.73 -1.62
C PHE A 545 -43.24 -22.53 -0.76
N GLU A 546 -43.54 -23.79 -0.43
CA GLU A 546 -42.63 -24.66 0.33
C GLU A 546 -41.36 -25.01 -0.46
N ASN A 547 -41.46 -25.24 -1.77
CA ASN A 547 -40.30 -25.38 -2.65
C ASN A 547 -39.45 -24.10 -2.69
N VAL A 548 -40.06 -22.92 -2.87
CA VAL A 548 -39.33 -21.63 -2.84
C VAL A 548 -38.69 -21.36 -1.48
N ALA A 549 -39.36 -21.70 -0.38
CA ALA A 549 -38.82 -21.55 0.97
C ALA A 549 -37.60 -22.46 1.22
N THR A 550 -37.64 -23.71 0.75
CA THR A 550 -36.51 -24.64 0.88
C THR A 550 -35.34 -24.27 -0.03
N GLU A 551 -35.57 -23.80 -1.26
CA GLU A 551 -34.51 -23.24 -2.11
C GLU A 551 -33.91 -21.95 -1.53
N LEU A 552 -34.72 -21.07 -0.94
CA LEU A 552 -34.23 -19.89 -0.23
C LEU A 552 -33.35 -20.28 0.98
N ALA A 553 -33.69 -21.35 1.70
CA ALA A 553 -32.87 -21.87 2.80
C ALA A 553 -31.54 -22.45 2.30
N LYS A 554 -31.55 -23.26 1.23
CA LYS A 554 -30.33 -23.77 0.56
C LYS A 554 -29.43 -22.63 0.09
N SER A 555 -30.02 -21.63 -0.58
CA SER A 555 -29.33 -20.42 -1.07
C SER A 555 -28.70 -19.62 0.07
N LYS A 556 -29.41 -19.39 1.18
CA LYS A 556 -28.85 -18.76 2.39
C LYS A 556 -27.68 -19.54 2.97
N HIS A 557 -27.76 -20.87 3.04
CA HIS A 557 -26.63 -21.70 3.51
C HIS A 557 -25.42 -21.62 2.56
N ALA A 558 -25.64 -21.65 1.24
CA ALA A 558 -24.59 -21.49 0.24
C ALA A 558 -23.91 -20.11 0.33
N LEU A 559 -24.70 -19.04 0.51
CA LEU A 559 -24.21 -17.67 0.71
C LEU A 559 -23.34 -17.56 1.97
N VAL A 560 -23.80 -18.08 3.12
CA VAL A 560 -23.04 -18.06 4.38
C VAL A 560 -21.76 -18.90 4.30
N TRP A 561 -21.78 -20.02 3.57
CA TRP A 561 -20.59 -20.83 3.31
C TRP A 561 -19.58 -20.09 2.42
N ALA A 562 -20.05 -19.47 1.33
CA ALA A 562 -19.21 -18.67 0.44
C ALA A 562 -18.59 -17.47 1.18
N GLN A 563 -19.38 -16.76 1.98
CA GLN A 563 -18.91 -15.62 2.78
C GLN A 563 -17.92 -16.05 3.88
N ARG A 564 -18.05 -17.26 4.46
CA ARG A 564 -17.00 -17.83 5.33
C ARG A 564 -15.70 -18.07 4.56
N LYS A 565 -15.75 -18.65 3.36
CA LYS A 565 -14.56 -18.89 2.53
C LYS A 565 -13.92 -17.58 2.03
N GLU A 566 -14.73 -16.57 1.70
CA GLU A 566 -14.25 -15.22 1.43
C GLU A 566 -13.52 -14.64 2.65
N ASN A 567 -14.11 -14.71 3.85
CA ASN A 567 -13.47 -14.22 5.07
C ASN A 567 -12.17 -14.95 5.43
N GLU A 568 -12.12 -16.29 5.28
CA GLU A 568 -10.89 -17.08 5.44
C GLU A 568 -9.79 -16.63 4.47
N SER A 569 -10.12 -16.51 3.18
CA SER A 569 -9.16 -16.04 2.16
C SER A 569 -8.75 -14.58 2.38
N SER A 570 -9.66 -13.73 2.84
CA SER A 570 -9.40 -12.33 3.21
C SER A 570 -8.46 -12.22 4.41
N SER A 571 -8.54 -13.14 5.38
CA SER A 571 -7.54 -13.26 6.45
C SER A 571 -6.18 -13.65 5.88
N LEU A 572 -6.11 -14.77 5.16
CA LEU A 572 -4.85 -15.25 4.57
C LEU A 572 -4.17 -14.18 3.67
N ILE A 573 -4.95 -13.41 2.90
CA ILE A 573 -4.46 -12.29 2.09
C ILE A 573 -3.97 -11.13 2.97
N LYS A 574 -4.61 -10.82 4.11
CA LYS A 574 -4.10 -9.83 5.07
C LYS A 574 -2.77 -10.30 5.67
N ASP A 575 -2.68 -11.56 6.09
CA ASP A 575 -1.51 -12.13 6.75
C ASP A 575 -0.31 -12.21 5.78
N LEU A 576 -0.53 -12.65 4.54
CA LEU A 576 0.44 -12.57 3.44
C LEU A 576 0.82 -11.11 3.14
N THR A 577 -0.13 -10.15 3.14
CA THR A 577 0.20 -8.73 2.97
C THR A 577 1.09 -8.21 4.10
N CYS A 578 0.87 -8.66 5.34
CA CYS A 578 1.66 -8.27 6.50
C CYS A 578 3.09 -8.83 6.39
N MET A 579 3.27 -10.12 6.09
CA MET A 579 4.61 -10.69 5.84
C MET A 579 5.34 -10.00 4.68
N VAL A 580 4.65 -9.70 3.57
CA VAL A 580 5.26 -8.98 2.43
C VAL A 580 5.66 -7.55 2.81
N LYS A 581 4.88 -6.86 3.67
CA LYS A 581 5.27 -5.56 4.23
C LYS A 581 6.50 -5.66 5.13
N GLU A 582 6.55 -6.67 6.01
CA GLU A 582 7.65 -6.89 6.94
C GLU A 582 8.95 -7.28 6.23
N GLN A 583 8.87 -8.15 5.21
CA GLN A 583 10.01 -8.43 4.34
C GLN A 583 10.45 -7.19 3.56
N LYS A 584 9.52 -6.33 3.12
CA LYS A 584 9.86 -5.07 2.43
C LYS A 584 10.51 -4.05 3.37
N THR A 585 10.12 -3.96 4.65
CA THR A 585 10.83 -3.11 5.62
C THR A 585 12.21 -3.67 5.95
N LYS A 586 12.34 -4.98 6.21
CA LYS A 586 13.63 -5.66 6.43
C LYS A 586 14.58 -5.48 5.23
N LEU A 587 14.08 -5.60 4.00
CA LEU A 587 14.88 -5.36 2.79
C LEU A 587 15.31 -3.89 2.64
N ALA A 588 14.44 -2.95 2.99
CA ALA A 588 14.78 -1.52 2.99
C ALA A 588 15.81 -1.16 4.07
N GLU A 589 15.72 -1.78 5.25
CA GLU A 589 16.67 -1.65 6.35
C GLU A 589 18.05 -2.24 5.97
N VAL A 590 18.08 -3.44 5.39
CA VAL A 590 19.31 -4.05 4.86
C VAL A 590 19.92 -3.20 3.73
N SER A 591 19.09 -2.64 2.84
CA SER A 591 19.56 -1.73 1.79
C SER A 591 20.14 -0.44 2.36
N LYS A 592 19.52 0.13 3.40
CA LYS A 592 20.00 1.33 4.11
C LYS A 592 21.32 1.04 4.84
N LEU A 593 21.43 -0.07 5.55
CA LEU A 593 22.68 -0.50 6.21
C LEU A 593 23.80 -0.77 5.19
N LYS A 594 23.48 -1.35 4.03
CA LYS A 594 24.44 -1.51 2.92
C LYS A 594 24.90 -0.16 2.35
N GLN A 595 23.99 0.81 2.22
CA GLN A 595 24.35 2.16 1.77
C GLN A 595 25.17 2.93 2.81
N GLU A 596 24.89 2.76 4.10
CA GLU A 596 25.63 3.38 5.22
C GLU A 596 27.03 2.76 5.37
N THR A 597 27.17 1.44 5.24
CA THR A 597 28.49 0.78 5.21
C THR A 597 29.30 1.16 3.97
N ALA A 598 28.67 1.24 2.79
CA ALA A 598 29.34 1.74 1.58
C ALA A 598 29.79 3.21 1.72
N ALA A 599 28.96 4.08 2.29
CA ALA A 599 29.33 5.48 2.55
C ALA A 599 30.46 5.60 3.58
N ASN A 600 30.45 4.77 4.62
CA ASN A 600 31.54 4.73 5.61
C ASN A 600 32.86 4.23 5.00
N LEU A 601 32.82 3.21 4.14
CA LEU A 601 34.00 2.75 3.39
C LEU A 601 34.51 3.83 2.42
N GLN A 602 33.62 4.53 1.71
CA GLN A 602 34.02 5.64 0.85
C GLN A 602 34.65 6.78 1.66
N ASN A 603 34.12 7.12 2.83
CA ASN A 603 34.72 8.13 3.72
C ASN A 603 36.11 7.68 4.22
N GLN A 604 36.31 6.40 4.51
CA GLN A 604 37.63 5.85 4.85
C GLN A 604 38.60 5.92 3.67
N ILE A 605 38.17 5.57 2.46
CA ILE A 605 38.96 5.70 1.22
C ILE A 605 39.37 7.16 1.00
N ASN A 606 38.42 8.10 1.02
CA ASN A 606 38.70 9.53 0.87
C ASN A 606 39.68 10.05 1.93
N THR A 607 39.60 9.53 3.17
CA THR A 607 40.52 9.90 4.26
C THR A 607 41.93 9.35 4.00
N LEU A 608 42.05 8.11 3.53
CA LEU A 608 43.33 7.51 3.14
C LEU A 608 43.94 8.22 1.92
N GLU A 609 43.14 8.62 0.93
CA GLU A 609 43.59 9.42 -0.22
C GLU A 609 44.16 10.78 0.22
N ILE A 610 43.50 11.47 1.15
CA ILE A 610 44.00 12.73 1.72
C ILE A 610 45.33 12.52 2.47
N LEU A 611 45.45 11.45 3.27
CA LEU A 611 46.70 11.11 3.98
C LEU A 611 47.84 10.75 3.01
N ILE A 612 47.53 10.01 1.94
CA ILE A 612 48.48 9.66 0.88
C ILE A 612 48.95 10.91 0.13
N GLU A 613 48.08 11.88 -0.12
CA GLU A 613 48.46 13.14 -0.79
C GLU A 613 49.27 14.07 0.13
N ASP A 614 48.95 14.12 1.42
CA ASP A 614 49.74 14.83 2.44
C ASP A 614 51.15 14.21 2.58
N ASP A 615 51.28 12.88 2.59
CA ASP A 615 52.58 12.20 2.59
C ASP A 615 53.38 12.38 1.28
N LYS A 616 52.72 12.49 0.11
CA LYS A 616 53.40 12.93 -1.14
C LYS A 616 53.96 14.34 -0.99
N GLN A 617 53.18 15.28 -0.45
CA GLN A 617 53.62 16.66 -0.25
C GLN A 617 54.81 16.75 0.73
N LYS A 618 54.79 15.97 1.83
CA LYS A 618 55.94 15.81 2.73
C LYS A 618 57.15 15.21 2.01
N SER A 619 56.96 14.20 1.17
CA SER A 619 58.06 13.59 0.39
C SER A 619 58.73 14.61 -0.54
N ILE A 620 57.93 15.41 -1.27
CA ILE A 620 58.42 16.51 -2.12
C ILE A 620 59.17 17.55 -1.28
N GLN A 621 58.64 17.93 -0.11
CA GLN A 621 59.33 18.86 0.80
C GLN A 621 60.67 18.29 1.30
N ILE A 622 60.72 16.99 1.62
CA ILE A 622 61.94 16.29 2.02
C ILE A 622 62.96 16.25 0.86
N GLU A 623 62.53 16.13 -0.39
CA GLU A 623 63.41 16.18 -1.56
C GLU A 623 63.97 17.58 -1.81
N LEU A 624 63.16 18.63 -1.66
CA LEU A 624 63.63 20.01 -1.70
C LEU A 624 64.67 20.28 -0.60
N LEU A 625 64.40 19.87 0.64
CA LEU A 625 65.33 20.00 1.77
C LEU A 625 66.62 19.17 1.58
N LYS A 626 66.55 18.00 0.93
CA LYS A 626 67.74 17.23 0.52
C LYS A 626 68.57 18.02 -0.50
N HIS A 627 67.94 18.68 -1.47
CA HIS A 627 68.63 19.47 -2.48
C HIS A 627 69.30 20.71 -1.88
N GLU A 628 68.58 21.47 -1.05
CA GLU A 628 69.13 22.60 -0.27
C GLU A 628 70.31 22.17 0.60
N LYS A 629 70.21 21.02 1.30
CA LYS A 629 71.32 20.45 2.08
C LYS A 629 72.55 20.18 1.20
N VAL A 630 72.38 19.62 0.00
CA VAL A 630 73.50 19.36 -0.92
C VAL A 630 74.12 20.67 -1.42
N GLN A 631 73.31 21.69 -1.73
CA GLN A 631 73.83 23.03 -2.07
C GLN A 631 74.62 23.65 -0.91
N LEU A 632 74.07 23.64 0.32
CA LEU A 632 74.76 24.20 1.48
C LEU A 632 76.08 23.48 1.78
N ILE A 633 76.17 22.16 1.56
CA ILE A 633 77.42 21.39 1.67
C ILE A 633 78.44 21.83 0.61
N SER A 634 78.03 22.07 -0.64
CA SER A 634 78.94 22.52 -1.70
C SER A 634 79.41 23.96 -1.49
N GLU A 635 78.54 24.85 -1.00
CA GLU A 635 78.91 26.21 -0.59
C GLU A 635 79.89 26.19 0.59
N LEU A 636 79.65 25.36 1.61
CA LEU A 636 80.53 25.21 2.77
C LEU A 636 81.91 24.71 2.34
N ALA A 637 82.00 23.66 1.53
CA ALA A 637 83.26 23.15 0.99
C ALA A 637 84.02 24.21 0.16
N ALA A 638 83.30 25.04 -0.61
CA ALA A 638 83.90 26.16 -1.33
C ALA A 638 84.44 27.25 -0.38
N LYS A 639 83.77 27.53 0.75
CA LYS A 639 84.30 28.44 1.78
C LYS A 639 85.50 27.84 2.51
N GLU A 640 85.50 26.54 2.80
CA GLU A 640 86.65 25.85 3.42
C GLU A 640 87.88 25.87 2.53
N SER A 641 87.72 25.63 1.22
CA SER A 641 88.78 25.77 0.22
C SER A 641 89.36 27.20 0.19
N LEU A 642 88.50 28.23 0.19
CA LEU A 642 88.93 29.64 0.29
C LEU A 642 89.65 29.93 1.61
N ILE A 643 89.17 29.41 2.74
CA ILE A 643 89.81 29.54 4.06
C ILE A 643 91.17 28.83 4.08
N TYR A 644 91.31 27.69 3.39
CA TYR A 644 92.58 26.99 3.23
C TYR A 644 93.58 27.84 2.43
N GLY A 645 93.17 28.40 1.28
CA GLY A 645 93.98 29.35 0.49
C GLY A 645 94.45 30.57 1.31
N LEU A 646 93.52 31.23 2.00
CA LEU A 646 93.83 32.38 2.89
C LEU A 646 94.61 31.99 4.18
N ARG A 647 94.84 30.69 4.42
CA ARG A 647 95.74 30.17 5.45
C ARG A 647 97.11 29.81 4.86
N THR A 648 97.20 29.27 3.65
CA THR A 648 98.47 29.00 2.97
C THR A 648 99.16 30.28 2.54
N GLU A 649 98.45 31.23 1.90
CA GLU A 649 98.96 32.56 1.59
C GLU A 649 99.54 33.25 2.82
N ARG A 650 98.80 33.26 3.93
CA ARG A 650 99.24 33.87 5.20
C ARG A 650 100.50 33.22 5.76
N LYS A 651 100.66 31.90 5.59
CA LYS A 651 101.92 31.21 5.94
C LYS A 651 103.06 31.69 5.05
N VAL A 652 102.86 31.77 3.73
CA VAL A 652 103.87 32.26 2.77
C VAL A 652 104.28 33.70 3.08
N TRP A 653 103.34 34.63 3.21
CA TRP A 653 103.62 36.02 3.61
C TRP A 653 104.32 36.13 4.98
N GLY A 654 103.99 35.25 5.93
CA GLY A 654 104.68 35.17 7.21
C GLY A 654 106.13 34.67 7.11
N HIS A 655 106.42 33.75 6.19
CA HIS A 655 107.79 33.32 5.90
C HIS A 655 108.57 34.42 5.18
N GLU A 656 107.98 35.07 4.18
CA GLU A 656 108.59 36.17 3.43
C GLU A 656 109.02 37.33 4.35
N LEU A 657 108.14 37.76 5.27
CA LEU A 657 108.45 38.79 6.28
C LEU A 657 109.53 38.35 7.27
N ALA A 658 109.51 37.10 7.74
CA ALA A 658 110.55 36.56 8.62
C ALA A 658 111.91 36.44 7.90
N GLN A 659 111.89 36.09 6.63
CA GLN A 659 113.07 35.95 5.78
C GLN A 659 113.72 37.30 5.52
N GLN A 660 112.94 38.34 5.19
CA GLN A 660 113.43 39.72 5.04
C GLN A 660 113.99 40.31 6.34
N GLY A 661 113.42 39.95 7.51
CA GLY A 661 113.94 40.36 8.82
C GLY A 661 115.23 39.64 9.25
N SER A 662 115.41 38.38 8.86
CA SER A 662 116.54 37.53 9.28
C SER A 662 117.78 37.66 8.38
N SER A 663 117.58 37.92 7.08
CA SER A 663 118.61 37.74 6.05
C SER A 663 119.79 38.71 6.07
N LEU A 664 119.75 39.76 6.90
CA LEU A 664 120.74 40.85 6.90
C LEU A 664 121.86 40.72 7.96
N ALA A 665 121.67 39.91 9.00
CA ALA A 665 122.56 39.92 10.18
C ALA A 665 123.27 38.59 10.50
N LEU A 666 122.80 37.45 9.99
CA LEU A 666 123.30 36.12 10.39
C LEU A 666 123.75 35.23 9.20
N ASN A 667 123.60 35.74 7.98
CA ASN A 667 123.46 34.96 6.75
C ASN A 667 124.78 34.47 6.10
N ARG A 668 125.90 34.38 6.84
CA ARG A 668 127.18 33.88 6.28
C ARG A 668 127.92 32.82 7.09
N GLY A 669 127.68 32.71 8.40
CA GLY A 669 128.39 31.73 9.25
C GLY A 669 127.53 30.57 9.76
N LYS A 670 126.20 30.68 9.70
CA LYS A 670 125.27 29.73 10.34
C LYS A 670 124.52 28.81 9.35
N LEU A 671 124.46 29.19 8.08
CA LEU A 671 123.75 28.44 7.04
C LEU A 671 124.43 27.11 6.70
N GLU A 672 125.77 27.04 6.70
CA GLU A 672 126.51 25.82 6.38
C GLU A 672 126.23 24.71 7.43
N ALA A 673 126.40 25.02 8.72
CA ALA A 673 126.25 24.07 9.81
C ALA A 673 124.81 23.56 10.03
N GLN A 674 123.77 24.37 9.74
CA GLN A 674 122.38 23.91 9.88
C GLN A 674 121.92 23.03 8.72
N ASN A 675 122.51 23.20 7.53
CA ASN A 675 122.12 22.44 6.33
C ASN A 675 122.37 20.94 6.51
N GLU A 676 123.56 20.56 7.02
CA GLU A 676 123.91 19.16 7.29
C GLU A 676 123.03 18.46 8.33
N SER A 677 122.40 19.23 9.23
CA SER A 677 121.46 18.67 10.21
C SER A 677 120.09 18.44 9.60
N LEU A 678 119.58 19.41 8.84
CA LEU A 678 118.27 19.33 8.18
C LEU A 678 118.22 18.25 7.10
N CYS A 679 119.33 17.94 6.42
CA CYS A 679 119.39 16.81 5.48
C CYS A 679 119.05 15.46 6.14
N ARG A 680 119.54 15.21 7.36
CA ARG A 680 119.32 13.94 8.09
C ARG A 680 117.87 13.81 8.58
N GLU A 681 117.25 14.93 8.95
CA GLU A 681 115.84 14.98 9.35
C GLU A 681 114.90 14.78 8.14
N ASN A 682 115.25 15.34 6.98
CA ASN A 682 114.51 15.07 5.74
C ASN A 682 114.54 13.58 5.34
N GLU A 683 115.66 12.88 5.53
CA GLU A 683 115.73 11.44 5.25
C GLU A 683 114.89 10.58 6.22
N SER A 684 114.75 10.97 7.49
CA SER A 684 113.91 10.23 8.45
C SER A 684 112.41 10.45 8.17
N LEU A 685 112.02 11.69 7.85
CA LEU A 685 110.66 12.04 7.43
C LEU A 685 110.27 11.37 6.11
N ARG A 686 111.19 11.28 5.13
CA ARG A 686 110.98 10.56 3.87
C ARG A 686 110.66 9.08 4.11
N LYS A 687 111.47 8.41 4.94
CA LYS A 687 111.28 7.01 5.34
C LYS A 687 110.02 6.77 6.19
N ALA A 688 109.44 7.81 6.81
CA ALA A 688 108.13 7.73 7.45
C ALA A 688 107.00 7.81 6.41
N ASN A 689 107.04 8.84 5.54
CA ASN A 689 106.07 9.04 4.47
C ASN A 689 105.96 7.84 3.52
N GLU A 690 107.07 7.14 3.24
CA GLU A 690 107.09 5.90 2.45
C GLU A 690 106.23 4.78 3.11
N ARG A 691 106.35 4.58 4.44
CA ARG A 691 105.53 3.60 5.18
C ARG A 691 104.05 4.01 5.23
N ASP A 692 103.77 5.30 5.39
CA ASP A 692 102.39 5.80 5.38
C ASP A 692 101.74 5.63 4.00
N ASN A 693 102.50 5.78 2.91
CA ASN A 693 102.04 5.49 1.55
C ASN A 693 101.74 3.99 1.33
N ASP A 694 102.57 3.09 1.85
CA ASP A 694 102.30 1.65 1.79
C ASP A 694 101.08 1.26 2.65
N ALA A 695 100.94 1.84 3.85
CA ALA A 695 99.77 1.66 4.70
C ALA A 695 98.47 2.21 4.08
N LEU A 696 98.55 3.33 3.35
CA LEU A 696 97.44 3.85 2.54
C LEU A 696 97.12 2.92 1.38
N ARG A 697 98.12 2.36 0.68
CA ARG A 697 97.89 1.39 -0.42
C ARG A 697 97.17 0.13 0.06
N ILE A 698 97.55 -0.40 1.23
CA ILE A 698 96.85 -1.53 1.88
C ILE A 698 95.41 -1.15 2.25
N LYS A 699 95.18 0.04 2.83
CA LYS A 699 93.82 0.50 3.16
C LYS A 699 92.94 0.71 1.91
N CYS A 700 93.50 1.26 0.83
CA CYS A 700 92.80 1.36 -0.45
C CYS A 700 92.41 -0.02 -0.97
N LYS A 701 93.32 -1.00 -0.91
CA LYS A 701 93.01 -2.36 -1.35
C LYS A 701 91.90 -3.02 -0.52
N ILE A 702 91.91 -2.85 0.80
CA ILE A 702 90.81 -3.32 1.67
C ILE A 702 89.47 -2.66 1.30
N ILE A 703 89.47 -1.36 0.95
CA ILE A 703 88.25 -0.64 0.51
C ILE A 703 87.78 -1.13 -0.86
N GLU A 704 88.69 -1.43 -1.80
CA GLU A 704 88.35 -2.06 -3.09
C GLU A 704 87.68 -3.43 -2.87
N ASP A 705 88.29 -4.30 -2.06
CA ASP A 705 87.80 -5.66 -1.81
C ASP A 705 86.46 -5.66 -1.06
N GLN A 706 86.27 -4.70 -0.14
CA GLN A 706 84.97 -4.43 0.49
C GLN A 706 83.94 -3.91 -0.52
N THR A 707 84.33 -3.04 -1.46
CA THR A 707 83.45 -2.51 -2.50
C THR A 707 83.02 -3.60 -3.48
N GLU A 708 83.94 -4.50 -3.88
CA GLU A 708 83.64 -5.67 -4.70
C GLU A 708 82.68 -6.63 -3.96
N THR A 709 82.89 -6.84 -2.66
CA THR A 709 82.00 -7.65 -1.81
C THR A 709 80.60 -7.04 -1.71
N ILE A 710 80.49 -5.72 -1.51
CA ILE A 710 79.21 -5.00 -1.53
C ILE A 710 78.55 -5.08 -2.90
N GLY A 711 79.32 -5.05 -4.00
CA GLY A 711 78.82 -5.28 -5.36
C GLY A 711 78.17 -6.65 -5.52
N LYS A 712 78.87 -7.71 -5.12
CA LYS A 712 78.36 -9.10 -5.16
C LYS A 712 77.11 -9.29 -4.29
N LEU A 713 77.07 -8.67 -3.11
CA LEU A 713 75.89 -8.70 -2.24
C LEU A 713 74.69 -7.98 -2.88
N LYS A 714 74.89 -6.84 -3.56
CA LYS A 714 73.81 -6.15 -4.29
C LYS A 714 73.25 -6.99 -5.43
N VAL A 715 74.11 -7.66 -6.21
CA VAL A 715 73.66 -8.57 -7.29
C VAL A 715 72.83 -9.72 -6.71
N CYS A 716 73.30 -10.36 -5.64
CA CYS A 716 72.56 -11.42 -4.95
C CYS A 716 71.19 -10.95 -4.41
N VAL A 717 71.09 -9.72 -3.89
CA VAL A 717 69.81 -9.12 -3.48
C VAL A 717 68.89 -8.88 -4.69
N GLN A 718 69.41 -8.33 -5.79
CA GLN A 718 68.63 -8.11 -7.01
C GLN A 718 68.09 -9.43 -7.61
N GLU A 719 68.92 -10.47 -7.67
CA GLU A 719 68.51 -11.82 -8.09
C GLU A 719 67.39 -12.39 -7.19
N LYS A 720 67.40 -12.06 -5.89
CA LYS A 720 66.34 -12.45 -4.95
C LYS A 720 65.05 -11.64 -5.16
N GLU A 721 65.15 -10.34 -5.45
CA GLU A 721 63.99 -9.52 -5.80
C GLU A 721 63.34 -9.99 -7.11
N GLU A 722 64.11 -10.40 -8.11
CA GLU A 722 63.59 -10.97 -9.37
C GLU A 722 63.00 -12.37 -9.16
N GLN A 723 63.59 -13.22 -8.30
CA GLN A 723 62.96 -14.48 -7.88
C GLN A 723 61.63 -14.25 -7.15
N ILE A 724 61.51 -13.20 -6.33
CA ILE A 724 60.26 -12.83 -5.65
C ILE A 724 59.20 -12.35 -6.66
N LYS A 725 59.56 -11.50 -7.63
CA LYS A 725 58.64 -11.05 -8.70
C LYS A 725 58.07 -12.23 -9.49
N VAL A 726 58.93 -13.15 -9.96
CA VAL A 726 58.50 -14.34 -10.71
C VAL A 726 57.62 -15.28 -9.87
N LEU A 727 57.80 -15.32 -8.55
CA LEU A 727 56.89 -16.06 -7.65
C LEU A 727 55.56 -15.33 -7.45
N GLN A 728 55.55 -14.00 -7.35
CA GLN A 728 54.32 -13.20 -7.27
C GLN A 728 53.48 -13.30 -8.55
N GLU A 729 54.11 -13.22 -9.73
CA GLU A 729 53.46 -13.42 -11.03
C GLU A 729 52.80 -14.80 -11.13
N LYS A 730 53.51 -15.87 -10.71
CA LYS A 730 52.95 -17.23 -10.65
C LYS A 730 51.81 -17.38 -9.65
N ILE A 731 51.86 -16.70 -8.50
CA ILE A 731 50.76 -16.69 -7.53
C ILE A 731 49.52 -16.02 -8.15
N ILE A 732 49.69 -14.90 -8.87
CA ILE A 732 48.60 -14.20 -9.57
C ILE A 732 48.02 -15.08 -10.69
N GLU A 733 48.86 -15.75 -11.47
CA GLU A 733 48.43 -16.66 -12.54
C GLU A 733 47.67 -17.87 -12.01
N ILE A 734 48.14 -18.48 -10.91
CA ILE A 734 47.45 -19.56 -10.20
C ILE A 734 46.11 -19.06 -9.64
N GLN A 735 46.09 -17.90 -8.97
CA GLN A 735 44.86 -17.30 -8.43
C GLN A 735 43.82 -17.07 -9.53
N LYS A 736 44.23 -16.49 -10.67
CA LYS A 736 43.39 -16.28 -11.84
C LYS A 736 42.82 -17.59 -12.38
N CYS A 737 43.68 -18.61 -12.56
CA CYS A 737 43.26 -19.94 -13.01
C CYS A 737 42.27 -20.59 -12.04
N THR A 738 42.48 -20.47 -10.72
CA THR A 738 41.53 -20.99 -9.73
C THR A 738 40.21 -20.22 -9.68
N GLN A 739 40.21 -18.92 -9.98
CA GLN A 739 38.98 -18.13 -10.11
C GLN A 739 38.21 -18.52 -11.37
N GLU A 740 38.89 -18.65 -12.52
CA GLU A 740 38.28 -19.08 -13.78
C GLU A 740 37.65 -20.49 -13.66
N GLN A 741 38.31 -21.41 -12.93
CA GLN A 741 37.73 -22.71 -12.60
C GLN A 741 36.53 -22.61 -11.63
N LEU A 742 36.57 -21.72 -10.64
CA LEU A 742 35.46 -21.52 -9.71
C LEU A 742 34.23 -20.91 -10.42
N ASP A 743 34.45 -19.98 -11.34
CA ASP A 743 33.41 -19.38 -12.18
C ASP A 743 32.80 -20.43 -13.14
N GLU A 744 33.63 -21.28 -13.77
CA GLU A 744 33.16 -22.41 -14.58
C GLU A 744 32.30 -23.39 -13.75
N LYS A 745 32.69 -23.67 -12.51
CA LYS A 745 31.92 -24.55 -11.61
C LYS A 745 30.64 -23.87 -11.10
N SER A 746 30.60 -22.54 -10.95
CA SER A 746 29.36 -21.81 -10.69
C SER A 746 28.39 -21.96 -11.86
N LEU A 747 28.85 -21.70 -13.10
CA LEU A 747 28.00 -21.83 -14.29
C LEU A 747 27.46 -23.26 -14.49
N GLN A 748 28.26 -24.29 -14.15
CA GLN A 748 27.82 -25.69 -14.15
C GLN A 748 26.82 -26.00 -13.03
N LEU A 749 26.95 -25.37 -11.85
CA LEU A 749 25.98 -25.48 -10.78
C LEU A 749 24.65 -24.80 -11.16
N ASP A 750 24.70 -23.62 -11.78
CA ASP A 750 23.53 -22.85 -12.22
C ASP A 750 22.72 -23.62 -13.28
N ASP A 751 23.37 -24.22 -14.28
CA ASP A 751 22.73 -25.11 -15.27
C ASP A 751 22.09 -26.35 -14.62
N VAL A 752 22.71 -26.93 -13.58
CA VAL A 752 22.14 -28.05 -12.81
C VAL A 752 20.94 -27.60 -11.97
N ILE A 753 20.98 -26.40 -11.38
CA ILE A 753 19.84 -25.81 -10.65
C ILE A 753 18.68 -25.55 -11.62
N GLU A 754 18.93 -24.91 -12.76
CA GLU A 754 17.89 -24.61 -13.76
C GLU A 754 17.28 -25.89 -14.35
N LYS A 755 18.05 -26.98 -14.46
CA LYS A 755 17.54 -28.31 -14.80
C LYS A 755 16.69 -28.90 -13.67
N LEU A 756 17.14 -28.81 -12.41
CA LEU A 756 16.40 -29.27 -11.24
C LEU A 756 15.05 -28.55 -11.09
N GLU A 757 15.01 -27.24 -11.33
CA GLU A 757 13.79 -26.43 -11.33
C GLU A 757 12.81 -26.86 -12.42
N ARG A 758 13.26 -26.99 -13.68
CA ARG A 758 12.44 -27.55 -14.78
C ARG A 758 11.90 -28.95 -14.47
N HIS A 759 12.70 -29.80 -13.82
CA HIS A 759 12.26 -31.13 -13.40
C HIS A 759 11.24 -31.07 -12.25
N ASN A 760 11.40 -30.17 -11.28
CA ASN A 760 10.41 -29.93 -10.22
C ASN A 760 9.10 -29.35 -10.77
N GLU A 761 9.14 -28.37 -11.68
CA GLU A 761 7.94 -27.90 -12.38
C GLU A 761 7.20 -29.05 -13.06
N ARG A 762 7.92 -29.89 -13.81
CA ARG A 762 7.33 -31.02 -14.54
C ARG A 762 6.72 -32.06 -13.60
N LYS A 763 7.36 -32.29 -12.45
CA LYS A 763 6.88 -33.15 -11.35
C LYS A 763 5.62 -32.59 -10.69
N GLU A 764 5.53 -31.29 -10.41
CA GLU A 764 4.31 -30.70 -9.84
C GLU A 764 3.18 -30.63 -10.88
N LYS A 765 3.47 -30.34 -12.15
CA LYS A 765 2.52 -30.45 -13.27
C LYS A 765 1.95 -31.88 -13.41
N LEU A 766 2.80 -32.91 -13.28
CA LEU A 766 2.39 -34.32 -13.28
C LEU A 766 1.57 -34.70 -12.02
N LYS A 767 1.93 -34.21 -10.83
CA LYS A 767 1.11 -34.37 -9.61
C LYS A 767 -0.27 -33.74 -9.74
N GLN A 768 -0.37 -32.55 -10.35
CA GLN A 768 -1.65 -31.89 -10.59
C GLN A 768 -2.52 -32.73 -11.54
N GLN A 769 -1.96 -33.23 -12.64
CA GLN A 769 -2.65 -34.15 -13.56
C GLN A 769 -3.09 -35.44 -12.87
N LEU A 770 -2.21 -36.06 -12.06
CA LEU A 770 -2.52 -37.25 -11.28
C LEU A 770 -3.67 -37.01 -10.31
N LYS A 771 -3.64 -35.90 -9.55
CA LYS A 771 -4.72 -35.54 -8.62
C LYS A 771 -6.06 -35.24 -9.31
N ILE A 772 -6.03 -34.66 -10.52
CA ILE A 772 -7.23 -34.50 -11.35
C ILE A 772 -7.78 -35.88 -11.76
N LYS A 773 -6.91 -36.81 -12.17
CA LYS A 773 -7.33 -38.18 -12.52
C LYS A 773 -7.80 -39.01 -11.33
N GLU A 774 -7.26 -38.79 -10.13
CA GLU A 774 -7.78 -39.38 -8.89
C GLU A 774 -9.21 -38.87 -8.59
N LEU A 775 -9.48 -37.58 -8.79
CA LEU A 775 -10.82 -37.01 -8.64
C LEU A 775 -11.80 -37.54 -9.69
N GLU A 776 -11.43 -37.57 -10.98
CA GLU A 776 -12.23 -38.18 -12.05
C GLU A 776 -12.55 -39.66 -11.75
N LEU A 777 -11.57 -40.44 -11.29
CA LEU A 777 -11.77 -41.85 -10.93
C LEU A 777 -12.70 -42.01 -9.73
N GLU A 778 -12.64 -41.11 -8.75
CA GLU A 778 -13.51 -41.12 -7.58
C GLU A 778 -14.95 -40.67 -7.91
N GLU A 779 -15.13 -39.74 -8.84
CA GLU A 779 -16.44 -39.40 -9.43
C GLU A 779 -17.02 -40.58 -10.23
N ILE A 780 -16.21 -41.25 -11.05
CA ILE A 780 -16.61 -42.46 -11.78
C ILE A 780 -16.98 -43.60 -10.80
N ARG A 781 -16.24 -43.77 -9.69
CA ARG A 781 -16.57 -44.74 -8.64
C ARG A 781 -17.91 -44.44 -7.96
N LYS A 782 -18.20 -43.17 -7.67
CA LYS A 782 -19.50 -42.73 -7.12
C LYS A 782 -20.64 -42.93 -8.13
N ALA A 783 -20.42 -42.60 -9.40
CA ALA A 783 -21.37 -42.87 -10.47
C ALA A 783 -21.65 -44.38 -10.61
N TYR A 784 -20.61 -45.21 -10.62
CA TYR A 784 -20.74 -46.67 -10.64
C TYR A 784 -21.47 -47.20 -9.40
N SER A 785 -21.14 -46.73 -8.19
CA SER A 785 -21.80 -47.11 -6.95
C SER A 785 -23.29 -46.79 -6.96
N THR A 786 -23.68 -45.57 -7.35
CA THR A 786 -25.09 -45.18 -7.44
C THR A 786 -25.85 -45.89 -8.56
N LEU A 787 -25.18 -46.27 -9.65
CA LEU A 787 -25.76 -47.11 -10.70
C LEU A 787 -25.92 -48.57 -10.25
N ASN A 788 -24.95 -49.11 -9.51
CA ASN A 788 -24.99 -50.46 -8.95
C ASN A 788 -26.09 -50.57 -7.88
N GLN A 789 -26.27 -49.55 -7.04
CA GLN A 789 -27.41 -49.47 -6.13
C GLN A 789 -28.73 -49.48 -6.90
N LYS A 790 -28.90 -48.62 -7.92
CA LYS A 790 -30.11 -48.61 -8.78
C LYS A 790 -30.36 -49.94 -9.50
N TRP A 791 -29.33 -50.73 -9.78
CA TRP A 791 -29.49 -52.10 -10.29
C TRP A 791 -29.90 -53.09 -9.20
N HIS A 792 -29.38 -52.95 -7.98
CA HIS A 792 -29.80 -53.73 -6.82
C HIS A 792 -31.27 -53.45 -6.46
N ASP A 793 -31.66 -52.17 -6.36
CA ASP A 793 -33.04 -51.73 -6.10
C ASP A 793 -34.01 -52.29 -7.15
N LYS A 794 -33.60 -52.29 -8.43
CA LYS A 794 -34.36 -52.91 -9.54
C LYS A 794 -34.41 -54.44 -9.46
N GLY A 795 -33.35 -55.07 -8.97
CA GLY A 795 -33.31 -56.52 -8.73
C GLY A 795 -34.23 -56.94 -7.58
N GLU A 796 -34.31 -56.14 -6.51
CA GLU A 796 -35.28 -56.33 -5.43
C GLU A 796 -36.71 -56.11 -5.91
N LEU A 797 -36.96 -55.07 -6.71
CA LEU A 797 -38.27 -54.83 -7.33
C LEU A 797 -38.67 -55.98 -8.30
N LEU A 798 -37.72 -56.50 -9.08
CA LEU A 798 -37.95 -57.67 -9.94
C LEU A 798 -38.27 -58.91 -9.10
N SER A 799 -37.49 -59.20 -8.06
CA SER A 799 -37.74 -60.31 -7.12
C SER A 799 -39.13 -60.19 -6.46
N HIS A 800 -39.53 -58.98 -6.07
CA HIS A 800 -40.86 -58.71 -5.52
C HIS A 800 -41.97 -58.93 -6.56
N LEU A 801 -41.78 -58.48 -7.80
CA LEU A 801 -42.73 -58.71 -8.91
C LEU A 801 -42.79 -60.19 -9.31
N GLU A 802 -41.68 -60.92 -9.31
CA GLU A 802 -41.62 -62.36 -9.53
C GLU A 802 -42.37 -63.12 -8.43
N MET A 803 -42.21 -62.69 -7.17
CA MET A 803 -42.96 -63.23 -6.03
C MET A 803 -44.46 -62.92 -6.15
N GLN A 804 -44.86 -61.69 -6.50
CA GLN A 804 -46.27 -61.36 -6.78
C GLN A 804 -46.83 -62.20 -7.94
N VAL A 805 -46.09 -62.36 -9.04
CA VAL A 805 -46.51 -63.19 -10.18
C VAL A 805 -46.60 -64.67 -9.80
N LYS A 806 -45.71 -65.16 -8.92
CA LYS A 806 -45.79 -66.53 -8.37
C LYS A 806 -47.01 -66.71 -7.47
N GLU A 807 -47.25 -65.80 -6.54
CA GLU A 807 -48.47 -65.79 -5.71
C GLU A 807 -49.73 -65.73 -6.58
N VAL A 808 -49.75 -64.91 -7.63
CA VAL A 808 -50.88 -64.79 -8.56
C VAL A 808 -51.08 -66.09 -9.35
N LYS A 809 -50.00 -66.73 -9.82
CA LYS A 809 -50.05 -68.07 -10.44
C LYS A 809 -50.61 -69.11 -9.47
N GLU A 810 -50.09 -69.20 -8.25
CA GLU A 810 -50.58 -70.13 -7.23
C GLU A 810 -52.07 -69.89 -6.91
N LYS A 811 -52.49 -68.63 -6.78
CA LYS A 811 -53.91 -68.23 -6.60
C LYS A 811 -54.78 -68.56 -7.82
N PHE A 812 -54.24 -68.57 -9.04
CA PHE A 812 -54.95 -69.01 -10.24
C PHE A 812 -55.01 -70.53 -10.34
N GLU A 813 -53.92 -71.25 -10.11
CA GLU A 813 -53.88 -72.71 -10.06
C GLU A 813 -54.82 -73.26 -8.99
N ASP A 814 -54.91 -72.64 -7.81
CA ASP A 814 -55.82 -73.08 -6.75
C ASP A 814 -57.29 -72.75 -7.07
N LYS A 815 -57.57 -71.69 -7.83
CA LYS A 815 -58.90 -71.45 -8.41
C LYS A 815 -59.21 -72.50 -9.48
N GLU A 816 -58.25 -72.84 -10.33
CA GLU A 816 -58.42 -73.86 -11.38
C GLU A 816 -58.63 -75.26 -10.78
N LYS A 817 -57.87 -75.63 -9.73
CA LYS A 817 -58.07 -76.87 -8.96
C LYS A 817 -59.48 -76.91 -8.33
N LYS A 818 -59.95 -75.80 -7.74
CA LYS A 818 -61.30 -75.70 -7.18
C LYS A 818 -62.39 -75.82 -8.24
N LEU A 819 -62.28 -75.08 -9.34
CA LEU A 819 -63.23 -75.15 -10.46
C LEU A 819 -63.23 -76.53 -11.15
N LYS A 820 -62.07 -77.20 -11.26
CA LYS A 820 -62.00 -78.61 -11.69
C LYS A 820 -62.69 -79.53 -10.70
N ALA A 821 -62.43 -79.41 -9.39
CA ALA A 821 -63.10 -80.22 -8.37
C ALA A 821 -64.63 -79.99 -8.34
N GLU A 822 -65.10 -78.77 -8.55
CA GLU A 822 -66.54 -78.45 -8.67
C GLU A 822 -67.14 -79.02 -9.97
N ARG A 823 -66.45 -78.88 -11.11
CA ARG A 823 -66.82 -79.50 -12.38
C ARG A 823 -66.91 -81.01 -12.26
N ASP A 824 -65.89 -81.64 -11.69
CA ASP A 824 -65.78 -83.09 -11.57
C ASP A 824 -66.83 -83.62 -10.61
N LYS A 825 -67.09 -82.94 -9.49
CA LYS A 825 -68.21 -83.23 -8.58
C LYS A 825 -69.58 -83.05 -9.26
N SER A 826 -69.74 -82.05 -10.13
CA SER A 826 -70.98 -81.86 -10.91
C SER A 826 -71.15 -82.93 -11.99
N ILE A 827 -70.05 -83.41 -12.59
CA ILE A 827 -70.04 -84.55 -13.51
C ILE A 827 -70.38 -85.84 -12.76
N GLU A 828 -69.87 -86.04 -11.55
CA GLU A 828 -70.20 -87.19 -10.71
C GLU A 828 -71.70 -87.20 -10.35
N LEU A 829 -72.24 -86.06 -9.89
CA LEU A 829 -73.67 -85.89 -9.64
C LEU A 829 -74.53 -86.05 -10.91
N GLN A 830 -74.00 -85.67 -12.08
CA GLN A 830 -74.66 -85.92 -13.36
C GLN A 830 -74.65 -87.41 -13.73
N LYS A 831 -73.56 -88.14 -13.52
CA LYS A 831 -73.51 -89.61 -13.68
C LYS A 831 -74.51 -90.28 -12.74
N ASP A 832 -74.48 -89.95 -11.45
CA ASP A 832 -75.43 -90.46 -10.45
C ASP A 832 -76.89 -90.27 -10.88
N ALA A 833 -77.22 -89.10 -11.45
CA ALA A 833 -78.55 -88.80 -11.95
C ALA A 833 -78.89 -89.57 -13.24
N VAL A 834 -77.92 -89.74 -14.14
CA VAL A 834 -78.06 -90.50 -15.39
C VAL A 834 -78.16 -92.01 -15.11
N GLU A 835 -77.45 -92.56 -14.14
CA GLU A 835 -77.56 -93.96 -13.71
C GLU A 835 -78.89 -94.21 -12.98
N LYS A 836 -79.38 -93.23 -12.20
CA LYS A 836 -80.75 -93.27 -11.65
C LYS A 836 -81.81 -93.24 -12.76
N LEU A 837 -81.62 -92.41 -13.79
CA LEU A 837 -82.49 -92.41 -14.97
C LEU A 837 -82.45 -93.77 -15.70
N HIS A 838 -81.26 -94.31 -16.01
CA HIS A 838 -81.14 -95.62 -16.66
C HIS A 838 -81.76 -96.75 -15.82
N SER A 839 -81.62 -96.75 -14.49
CA SER A 839 -82.25 -97.78 -13.65
C SER A 839 -83.77 -97.62 -13.54
N MET A 840 -84.31 -96.40 -13.65
CA MET A 840 -85.75 -96.17 -13.80
C MET A 840 -86.25 -96.55 -15.19
N ASP A 841 -85.51 -96.23 -16.26
CA ASP A 841 -85.84 -96.61 -17.63
C ASP A 841 -85.77 -98.12 -17.83
N ASP A 842 -84.79 -98.82 -17.25
CA ASP A 842 -84.72 -100.29 -17.22
C ASP A 842 -85.88 -100.91 -16.43
N ALA A 843 -86.34 -100.26 -15.36
CA ALA A 843 -87.50 -100.71 -14.59
C ALA A 843 -88.81 -100.50 -15.38
N PHE A 844 -88.98 -99.32 -16.00
CA PHE A 844 -90.07 -99.03 -16.93
C PHE A 844 -90.07 -99.99 -18.11
N LYS A 845 -88.90 -100.29 -18.68
CA LYS A 845 -88.74 -101.20 -19.80
C LYS A 845 -89.11 -102.63 -19.40
N LYS A 846 -88.65 -103.13 -18.26
CA LYS A 846 -89.11 -104.42 -17.70
C LYS A 846 -90.62 -104.45 -17.45
N GLN A 847 -91.23 -103.34 -17.03
CA GLN A 847 -92.67 -103.23 -16.86
C GLN A 847 -93.42 -103.26 -18.21
N VAL A 848 -92.90 -102.56 -19.23
CA VAL A 848 -93.45 -102.57 -20.59
C VAL A 848 -93.28 -103.95 -21.25
N ASP A 849 -92.10 -104.54 -21.15
CA ASP A 849 -91.80 -105.88 -21.68
C ASP A 849 -92.72 -106.93 -21.02
N ALA A 850 -92.92 -106.87 -19.69
CA ALA A 850 -93.87 -107.75 -19.00
C ALA A 850 -95.35 -107.53 -19.42
N ILE A 851 -95.75 -106.30 -19.73
CA ILE A 851 -97.07 -106.00 -20.31
C ILE A 851 -97.19 -106.54 -21.74
N VAL A 852 -96.13 -106.46 -22.54
CA VAL A 852 -96.08 -107.01 -23.90
C VAL A 852 -96.11 -108.54 -23.88
N GLU A 853 -95.37 -109.19 -22.97
CA GLU A 853 -95.43 -110.64 -22.75
C GLU A 853 -96.82 -111.09 -22.30
N ALA A 854 -97.46 -110.35 -21.38
CA ALA A 854 -98.83 -110.64 -20.94
C ALA A 854 -99.85 -110.52 -22.08
N HIS A 855 -99.80 -109.45 -22.88
CA HIS A 855 -100.67 -109.29 -24.05
C HIS A 855 -100.36 -110.34 -25.14
N GLN A 856 -99.10 -110.75 -25.33
CA GLN A 856 -98.77 -111.84 -26.26
C GLN A 856 -99.33 -113.19 -25.78
N ALA A 857 -99.26 -113.49 -24.48
CA ALA A 857 -99.88 -114.68 -23.90
C ALA A 857 -101.42 -114.66 -24.07
N GLU A 858 -102.07 -113.51 -23.85
CA GLU A 858 -103.50 -113.32 -24.07
C GLU A 858 -103.89 -113.50 -25.55
N ILE A 859 -103.12 -112.92 -26.49
CA ILE A 859 -103.31 -113.10 -27.94
C ILE A 859 -103.16 -114.57 -28.34
N ILE A 860 -102.18 -115.29 -27.79
CA ILE A 860 -101.98 -116.73 -28.01
C ILE A 860 -103.17 -117.53 -27.45
N GLN A 861 -103.67 -117.18 -26.26
CA GLN A 861 -104.85 -117.82 -25.68
C GLN A 861 -106.09 -117.60 -26.56
N LEU A 862 -106.40 -116.35 -26.93
CA LEU A 862 -107.54 -116.00 -27.80
C LEU A 862 -107.44 -116.65 -29.19
N ALA A 863 -106.23 -116.78 -29.74
CA ALA A 863 -106.00 -117.53 -30.98
C ALA A 863 -106.30 -119.02 -30.80
N SER A 864 -105.90 -119.63 -29.68
CA SER A 864 -106.21 -121.03 -29.36
C SER A 864 -107.72 -121.28 -29.16
N GLU A 865 -108.44 -120.31 -28.59
CA GLU A 865 -109.89 -120.36 -28.40
C GLU A 865 -110.63 -120.20 -29.73
N LYS A 866 -110.22 -119.23 -30.56
CA LYS A 866 -110.72 -119.08 -31.93
C LYS A 866 -110.54 -120.36 -32.76
N GLN A 867 -109.39 -121.04 -32.64
CA GLN A 867 -109.17 -122.30 -33.35
C GLN A 867 -110.15 -123.39 -32.90
N LYS A 868 -110.35 -123.58 -31.59
CA LYS A 868 -111.35 -124.52 -31.05
C LYS A 868 -112.77 -124.24 -31.58
N TYR A 869 -113.16 -122.97 -31.73
CA TYR A 869 -114.45 -122.60 -32.32
C TYR A 869 -114.53 -122.92 -33.82
N ILE A 870 -113.44 -122.72 -34.58
CA ILE A 870 -113.36 -123.11 -36.00
C ILE A 870 -113.47 -124.63 -36.14
N ASP A 871 -112.74 -125.39 -35.34
CA ASP A 871 -112.77 -126.87 -35.36
C ASP A 871 -114.17 -127.41 -35.01
N SER A 872 -114.84 -126.79 -34.02
CA SER A 872 -116.22 -127.10 -33.66
C SER A 872 -117.24 -126.74 -34.74
N ALA A 873 -117.02 -125.65 -35.48
CA ALA A 873 -117.86 -125.27 -36.62
C ALA A 873 -117.68 -126.24 -37.80
N ASN A 874 -116.43 -126.60 -38.13
CA ASN A 874 -116.11 -127.57 -39.18
C ASN A 874 -116.72 -128.95 -38.89
N PHE A 875 -116.69 -129.40 -37.64
CA PHE A 875 -117.35 -130.64 -37.22
C PHE A 875 -118.88 -130.62 -37.46
N LYS A 876 -119.54 -129.47 -37.24
CA LYS A 876 -120.97 -129.30 -37.55
C LYS A 876 -121.25 -129.26 -39.05
N VAL A 877 -120.38 -128.66 -39.86
CA VAL A 877 -120.50 -128.71 -41.34
C VAL A 877 -120.41 -130.16 -41.82
N HIS A 878 -119.46 -130.94 -41.30
CA HIS A 878 -119.30 -132.34 -41.70
C HIS A 878 -120.54 -133.20 -41.38
N LEU A 879 -121.22 -132.95 -40.24
CA LEU A 879 -122.49 -133.62 -39.91
C LEU A 879 -123.60 -133.27 -40.91
N VAL A 880 -123.74 -132.00 -41.31
CA VAL A 880 -124.75 -131.56 -42.30
C VAL A 880 -124.43 -132.09 -43.70
N GLU A 881 -123.16 -132.23 -44.06
CA GLU A 881 -122.76 -132.91 -45.31
C GLU A 881 -123.12 -134.41 -45.30
N GLU A 882 -122.99 -135.08 -44.15
CA GLU A 882 -123.44 -136.47 -43.96
C GLU A 882 -124.97 -136.58 -44.16
N GLU A 883 -125.77 -135.73 -43.51
CA GLU A 883 -127.24 -135.70 -43.66
C GLU A 883 -127.66 -135.43 -45.12
N MET A 884 -126.95 -134.54 -45.84
CA MET A 884 -127.20 -134.28 -47.26
C MET A 884 -126.90 -135.49 -48.16
N ARG A 885 -125.94 -136.36 -47.81
CA ARG A 885 -125.64 -137.59 -48.57
C ARG A 885 -126.79 -138.59 -48.46
N GLU A 886 -127.41 -138.72 -47.28
CA GLU A 886 -128.54 -139.64 -47.07
C GLU A 886 -129.79 -139.20 -47.85
N LEU A 887 -130.14 -137.91 -47.83
CA LEU A 887 -131.26 -137.33 -48.59
C LEU A 887 -131.09 -137.51 -50.12
N LEU A 888 -129.86 -137.39 -50.63
CA LEU A 888 -129.55 -137.65 -52.04
C LEU A 888 -129.63 -139.14 -52.40
N GLN A 889 -129.32 -140.03 -51.45
CA GLN A 889 -129.47 -141.48 -51.64
C GLN A 889 -130.95 -141.90 -51.65
N GLU A 890 -131.81 -141.26 -50.86
CA GLU A 890 -133.25 -141.53 -50.81
C GLU A 890 -133.99 -141.04 -52.06
N THR A 891 -133.72 -139.81 -52.51
CA THR A 891 -134.30 -139.28 -53.77
C THR A 891 -133.92 -140.12 -55.00
N CYS A 892 -132.72 -140.71 -55.02
CA CYS A 892 -132.27 -141.63 -56.07
C CYS A 892 -133.10 -142.94 -56.12
N LYS A 893 -133.56 -143.47 -54.97
CA LYS A 893 -134.43 -144.66 -54.92
C LYS A 893 -135.81 -144.37 -55.55
N ASN A 894 -136.40 -143.22 -55.24
CA ASN A 894 -137.72 -142.83 -55.74
C ASN A 894 -137.75 -142.67 -57.28
N LYS A 895 -136.65 -142.24 -57.91
CA LYS A 895 -136.58 -142.11 -59.38
C LYS A 895 -136.78 -143.45 -60.10
N LYS A 896 -136.16 -144.54 -59.62
CA LYS A 896 -136.25 -145.87 -60.27
C LYS A 896 -137.69 -146.41 -60.29
N ALA A 897 -138.44 -146.21 -59.21
CA ALA A 897 -139.85 -146.62 -59.11
C ALA A 897 -140.79 -145.89 -60.08
N MET A 898 -140.35 -144.76 -60.66
CA MET A 898 -141.10 -144.01 -61.68
C MET A 898 -140.82 -144.54 -63.10
N GLU A 899 -139.60 -144.99 -63.38
CA GLU A 899 -139.18 -145.50 -64.69
C GLU A 899 -139.83 -146.84 -65.06
N GLU A 900 -140.16 -147.69 -64.07
CA GLU A 900 -140.85 -148.97 -64.31
C GLU A 900 -142.31 -148.79 -64.76
N LYS A 901 -143.02 -147.78 -64.22
CA LYS A 901 -144.41 -147.49 -64.60
C LYS A 901 -144.55 -147.03 -66.05
N ILE A 902 -143.54 -146.34 -66.58
CA ILE A 902 -143.52 -145.88 -67.98
C ILE A 902 -143.40 -147.05 -68.96
N LYS A 903 -142.69 -148.13 -68.59
CA LYS A 903 -142.55 -149.33 -69.45
C LYS A 903 -143.85 -150.09 -69.63
N GLN A 904 -144.74 -150.11 -68.63
CA GLN A 904 -146.05 -150.78 -68.74
C GLN A 904 -147.01 -150.04 -69.69
N LEU A 905 -146.94 -148.70 -69.75
CA LEU A 905 -147.74 -147.89 -70.68
C LEU A 905 -147.31 -148.05 -72.15
N ALA A 906 -146.05 -148.39 -72.41
CA ALA A 906 -145.51 -148.44 -73.78
C ALA A 906 -146.05 -149.62 -74.60
N PHE A 907 -146.32 -150.78 -73.99
CA PHE A 907 -146.68 -152.00 -74.73
C PHE A 907 -148.17 -152.07 -75.13
N ALA A 908 -149.06 -151.46 -74.35
CA ALA A 908 -150.49 -151.41 -74.63
C ALA A 908 -150.84 -150.55 -75.87
N LEU A 909 -149.92 -149.69 -76.34
CA LEU A 909 -150.14 -148.82 -77.50
C LEU A 909 -149.78 -149.49 -78.84
N THR A 910 -149.04 -150.61 -78.84
CA THR A 910 -148.70 -151.36 -80.05
C THR A 910 -149.83 -152.27 -80.56
N GLU A 911 -150.90 -152.45 -79.79
CA GLU A 911 -151.97 -153.44 -80.06
C GLU A 911 -153.10 -152.92 -80.98
N ILE A 912 -153.04 -151.64 -81.41
CA ILE A 912 -154.16 -150.93 -82.07
C ILE A 912 -153.88 -150.57 -83.55
N GLN A 913 -152.68 -150.84 -84.09
CA GLN A 913 -152.34 -150.52 -85.49
C GLN A 913 -151.89 -151.75 -86.32
N ARG A 914 -152.84 -152.66 -86.61
CA ARG A 914 -153.27 -153.02 -88.00
C ARG A 914 -154.25 -154.20 -88.01
N GLU A 915 -155.54 -153.89 -88.11
CA GLU A 915 -156.42 -154.65 -89.02
C GLU A 915 -156.43 -153.94 -90.38
N MET A 916 -155.41 -154.24 -91.21
CA MET A 916 -155.32 -154.02 -92.67
C MET A 916 -154.04 -154.67 -93.19
#